data_AF-A0A7X8M8E0-F1
#
_entry.id   AF-A0A7X8M8E0-F1
#
_cell.length_a   1.000
_cell.length_b   1.000
_cell.length_c   1.000
_cell.angle_alpha   90.00
_cell.angle_beta   90.00
_cell.angle_gamma   90.00
#
_symmetry.space_group_name_H-M   'P 1'
#
loop_
_entity.id
_entity.type
_entity.pdbx_description
1 polymer ?
#
loop_
_entity_poly.entity_id
_entity_poly.type
_entity_poly.pdbx_seq_one_letter_code
_entity_poly.pdbx_strand_id
1 'polypeptide(L)'
;LGGEVWRVDLSSPRWTTFQGLNFQGETIRGDKWFLSYDGRIVTCDKAMKQWRAFDVSDGLMDTPVAVLITRAGKVWAAGSHQLTAATALFDGHRWQRHLHPQVSWGIDYRAVLEDQDGSIWLGSSVDADIFSQRHFRGGLIHIIEDGHEASSGLAYEYHYFDHPFTLGGVYGIGQTSDRRLWIGQLGLYILDPTTGQYSRLTEPRRLVENFIDCIYTTDAGDLWFGTRSNGLFRLDGKNKQWTNFTAENGLSSNTIISLLAKSDRDVWVATDQDICHHDGQSWVAGVFPAHIKMTSTGGSLCMTQDGALWINQRSRSWNRRALYAASVSSKIDDGYQVIRYQPDRQPPETRLTFAQDKISQPGNVLLSWTGQDPWKSTPDHKLQYSYRMDQNPWSAFTDKSNEVFLSVAHGKHRFEVKARDMDMNVDPTPAGVSFTVIPPTWRQLWFISLMGLFMSIILFFTLRLLHRNKIIRELSEAKIRLFANISHEFRTPLTLLIGPLQQMRNALGPQSPWRNQLEMMERNSMRLLRLVNQLLDFQKIEAGHLRLETIQDDVMGFIAKTAAMFEDVAKEKQIVFHIEMHPKIFMASFDPDKLEKILYNLLSNSFKFTAPHGMIDLSATVVSIGPSTEPLSAEKARLMNGAYRLEIQIHDNGIGISPKELPKIFDRFYQSQDSSHVHRGGTGIGLALVKELVALHQGSITIESEPNQGTCFQVLLPLQPAAAVPPEVHDSSSPEPGKTEASAKPLILLIEDNPDMSEYIRNDLIKTYRIVEARNGREGLSLAIRNQPDLIISDVMMPVMDGIAFCRACKSRTETSHIPIILLTARSSTVHKIEGLETGADDYITKPFHTKELEIRARNLIRSRQLLRERFAKQIVIEPKEITITSTDEKFLRRAINLIESKLEDPEYDVESFSRDIGMSRVGLYYKLKALTDLSVQEFIFSMRLKRAAQLLKKSGLTVTEVAYQVGFKDSSHFTKLFKKQFGMPPSVFMKQHK
;
A
#
# COMPACT_ATOMS: atom_id res chain seq x y z
N LEU A 1 -60.78 -27.65 26.46
CA LEU A 1 -59.72 -28.54 27.00
C LEU A 1 -59.97 -30.02 26.67
N GLY A 2 -60.93 -30.37 25.81
CA GLY A 2 -60.98 -31.71 25.19
C GLY A 2 -60.09 -31.73 23.96
N GLY A 3 -59.26 -32.76 23.80
CA GLY A 3 -58.45 -32.93 22.58
C GLY A 3 -59.33 -33.02 21.34
N GLU A 4 -58.88 -32.44 20.24
CA GLU A 4 -59.56 -32.53 18.95
C GLU A 4 -58.61 -33.19 17.95
N VAL A 5 -59.14 -34.17 17.22
CA VAL A 5 -58.42 -34.85 16.15
C VAL A 5 -59.07 -34.50 14.84
N TRP A 6 -58.29 -34.03 13.89
CA TRP A 6 -58.75 -33.72 12.54
C TRP A 6 -58.19 -34.76 11.58
N ARG A 7 -59.07 -35.52 10.94
CA ARG A 7 -58.72 -36.37 9.79
C ARG A 7 -58.94 -35.56 8.53
N VAL A 8 -57.87 -35.14 7.88
CA VAL A 8 -57.89 -34.39 6.62
C VAL A 8 -57.56 -35.33 5.48
N ASP A 9 -58.47 -35.49 4.53
CA ASP A 9 -58.19 -36.22 3.29
C ASP A 9 -57.52 -35.25 2.30
N LEU A 10 -56.23 -35.41 2.01
CA LEU A 10 -55.53 -34.45 1.14
C LEU A 10 -56.05 -34.45 -0.31
N SER A 11 -56.82 -35.46 -0.72
CA SER A 11 -57.47 -35.52 -2.04
C SER A 11 -58.86 -34.89 -2.07
N SER A 12 -59.39 -34.50 -0.91
CA SER A 12 -60.76 -34.07 -0.73
C SER A 12 -60.82 -32.87 0.22
N PRO A 13 -61.62 -31.86 -0.05
CA PRO A 13 -61.76 -30.69 0.83
C PRO A 13 -62.53 -30.97 2.12
N ARG A 14 -62.65 -32.23 2.51
CA ARG A 14 -63.38 -32.66 3.70
C ARG A 14 -62.40 -33.09 4.76
N TRP A 15 -62.60 -32.57 5.96
CA TRP A 15 -62.03 -33.15 7.17
C TRP A 15 -63.13 -33.64 8.11
N THR A 16 -62.77 -34.61 8.93
CA THR A 16 -63.64 -35.13 10.00
C THR A 16 -62.97 -34.87 11.33
N THR A 17 -63.72 -34.32 12.29
CA THR A 17 -63.19 -34.03 13.63
C THR A 17 -63.74 -35.02 14.65
N PHE A 18 -62.87 -35.51 15.54
CA PHE A 18 -63.21 -36.38 16.66
C PHE A 18 -62.86 -35.66 17.97
N GLN A 19 -63.87 -35.40 18.80
CA GLN A 19 -63.68 -34.75 20.09
C GLN A 19 -63.30 -35.76 21.18
N GLY A 20 -62.40 -35.37 22.08
CA GLY A 20 -61.96 -36.18 23.21
C GLY A 20 -61.05 -37.36 22.85
N LEU A 21 -60.75 -37.57 21.57
CA LEU A 21 -59.89 -38.66 21.10
C LEU A 21 -58.50 -38.14 20.69
N ASN A 22 -57.57 -39.05 20.44
CA ASN A 22 -56.23 -38.81 19.91
C ASN A 22 -55.80 -40.00 19.07
N PHE A 23 -55.72 -39.83 17.76
CA PHE A 23 -55.40 -40.92 16.85
C PHE A 23 -53.96 -41.41 17.07
N GLN A 24 -53.75 -42.72 17.17
CA GLN A 24 -52.43 -43.33 17.39
C GLN A 24 -51.93 -44.12 16.17
N GLY A 25 -52.85 -44.67 15.39
CA GLY A 25 -52.51 -45.42 14.18
C GLY A 25 -53.66 -46.34 13.76
N GLU A 26 -53.45 -47.06 12.67
CA GLU A 26 -54.36 -48.10 12.21
C GLU A 26 -53.65 -49.44 11.98
N THR A 27 -54.38 -50.53 12.19
CA THR A 27 -53.88 -51.87 11.86
C THR A 27 -53.89 -52.09 10.36
N ILE A 28 -53.21 -53.14 9.89
CA ILE A 28 -53.25 -53.57 8.48
C ILE A 28 -54.69 -53.86 8.01
N ARG A 29 -55.59 -54.24 8.94
CA ARG A 29 -57.02 -54.48 8.64
C ARG A 29 -57.83 -53.18 8.52
N GLY A 30 -57.24 -52.03 8.89
CA GLY A 30 -57.84 -50.71 8.87
C GLY A 30 -58.55 -50.31 10.16
N ASP A 31 -58.40 -51.11 11.23
CA ASP A 31 -58.94 -50.78 12.55
C ASP A 31 -58.14 -49.62 13.15
N LYS A 32 -58.84 -48.57 13.56
CA LYS A 32 -58.24 -47.33 14.04
C LYS A 32 -58.13 -47.37 15.55
N TRP A 33 -57.02 -46.89 16.08
CA TRP A 33 -56.75 -46.86 17.51
C TRP A 33 -56.54 -45.43 17.99
N PHE A 34 -57.15 -45.11 19.12
CA PHE A 34 -57.20 -43.79 19.71
C PHE A 34 -56.87 -43.86 21.20
N LEU A 35 -56.28 -42.80 21.72
CA LEU A 35 -56.27 -42.50 23.15
C LEU A 35 -57.38 -41.51 23.45
N SER A 36 -58.27 -41.87 24.36
CA SER A 36 -59.28 -40.95 24.87
C SER A 36 -58.68 -40.04 25.94
N TYR A 37 -59.20 -38.82 26.04
CA TYR A 37 -58.71 -37.79 26.97
C TYR A 37 -58.89 -38.19 28.44
N ASP A 38 -59.85 -39.09 28.72
CA ASP A 38 -60.14 -39.70 30.02
C ASP A 38 -59.20 -40.87 30.39
N GLY A 39 -58.21 -41.17 29.56
CA GLY A 39 -57.20 -42.20 29.85
C GLY A 39 -57.56 -43.61 29.35
N ARG A 40 -58.58 -43.76 28.52
CA ARG A 40 -58.92 -45.04 27.87
C ARG A 40 -58.22 -45.21 26.51
N ILE A 41 -58.05 -46.46 26.08
CA ILE A 41 -57.74 -46.76 24.67
C ILE A 41 -59.04 -47.12 23.96
N VAL A 42 -59.30 -46.49 22.82
CA VAL A 42 -60.50 -46.71 22.02
C VAL A 42 -60.11 -47.25 20.66
N THR A 43 -60.78 -48.29 20.19
CA THR A 43 -60.62 -48.81 18.83
C THR A 43 -61.93 -48.73 18.07
N CYS A 44 -61.86 -48.50 16.76
CA CYS A 44 -63.00 -48.66 15.87
C CYS A 44 -62.65 -49.36 14.57
N ASP A 45 -63.65 -50.01 13.98
CA ASP A 45 -63.52 -50.70 12.70
C ASP A 45 -63.21 -49.72 11.56
N LYS A 46 -62.74 -50.24 10.41
CA LYS A 46 -62.38 -49.43 9.23
C LYS A 46 -63.49 -48.46 8.79
N ALA A 47 -64.76 -48.82 8.97
CA ALA A 47 -65.92 -48.00 8.61
C ALA A 47 -66.32 -46.98 9.70
N MET A 48 -65.65 -46.99 10.86
CA MET A 48 -65.91 -46.12 12.03
C MET A 48 -67.34 -46.25 12.58
N LYS A 49 -67.91 -47.45 12.52
CA LYS A 49 -69.28 -47.76 12.98
C LYS A 49 -69.31 -48.45 14.33
N GLN A 50 -68.33 -49.31 14.60
CA GLN A 50 -68.24 -50.07 15.85
C GLN A 50 -67.07 -49.56 16.67
N TRP A 51 -67.35 -49.08 17.87
CA TRP A 51 -66.36 -48.54 18.80
C TRP A 51 -66.26 -49.43 20.04
N ARG A 52 -65.04 -49.66 20.52
CA ARG A 52 -64.76 -50.35 21.78
C ARG A 52 -63.75 -49.54 22.57
N ALA A 53 -64.00 -49.37 23.86
CA ALA A 53 -63.08 -48.70 24.78
C ALA A 53 -62.54 -49.69 25.79
N PHE A 54 -61.28 -49.53 26.15
CA PHE A 54 -60.57 -50.35 27.13
C PHE A 54 -60.05 -49.48 28.27
N ASP A 55 -60.17 -49.99 29.49
CA ASP A 55 -59.67 -49.34 30.70
C ASP A 55 -58.89 -50.31 31.61
N VAL A 56 -58.60 -49.86 32.83
CA VAL A 56 -57.81 -50.63 33.81
C VAL A 56 -58.43 -52.00 34.12
N SER A 57 -59.76 -52.14 34.05
CA SER A 57 -60.46 -53.41 34.28
C SER A 57 -60.19 -54.45 33.18
N ASP A 58 -59.94 -53.99 31.95
CA ASP A 58 -59.56 -54.83 30.81
C ASP A 58 -58.08 -55.25 30.84
N GLY A 59 -57.33 -54.79 31.85
CA GLY A 59 -55.90 -55.04 32.03
C GLY A 59 -55.01 -53.89 31.57
N LEU A 60 -55.56 -52.77 31.09
CA LEU A 60 -54.79 -51.61 30.64
C LEU A 60 -54.13 -50.87 31.83
N MET A 61 -53.14 -50.03 31.56
CA MET A 61 -52.57 -49.10 32.55
C MET A 61 -53.48 -47.90 32.82
N ASP A 62 -53.26 -47.17 33.92
CA ASP A 62 -54.16 -46.06 34.32
C ASP A 62 -53.93 -44.78 33.51
N THR A 63 -52.73 -44.63 32.94
CA THR A 63 -52.31 -43.46 32.18
C THR A 63 -51.56 -43.89 30.91
N PRO A 64 -52.24 -44.51 29.94
CA PRO A 64 -51.66 -44.81 28.64
C PRO A 64 -51.37 -43.49 27.90
N VAL A 65 -50.19 -43.35 27.29
CA VAL A 65 -49.76 -42.12 26.58
C VAL A 65 -49.41 -42.34 25.11
N ALA A 66 -49.13 -43.59 24.73
CA ALA A 66 -48.90 -43.99 23.35
C ALA A 66 -49.52 -45.36 23.09
N VAL A 67 -49.98 -45.57 21.85
CA VAL A 67 -50.32 -46.89 21.33
C VAL A 67 -49.44 -47.15 20.11
N LEU A 68 -48.70 -48.25 20.14
CA LEU A 68 -47.84 -48.70 19.04
C LEU A 68 -48.52 -49.88 18.35
N ILE A 69 -48.64 -49.79 17.03
CA ILE A 69 -49.11 -50.90 16.19
C ILE A 69 -47.91 -51.40 15.41
N THR A 70 -47.49 -52.63 15.68
CA THR A 70 -46.28 -53.20 15.06
C THR A 70 -46.57 -53.68 13.64
N ARG A 71 -45.52 -53.87 12.82
CA ARG A 71 -45.62 -54.47 11.49
C ARG A 71 -46.21 -55.88 11.51
N ALA A 72 -46.01 -56.62 12.62
CA ALA A 72 -46.64 -57.91 12.85
C ALA A 72 -48.16 -57.82 13.17
N GLY A 73 -48.71 -56.61 13.27
CA GLY A 73 -50.12 -56.36 13.56
C GLY A 73 -50.49 -56.43 15.04
N LYS A 74 -49.51 -56.46 15.95
CA LYS A 74 -49.74 -56.44 17.39
C LYS A 74 -49.98 -55.01 17.86
N VAL A 75 -50.80 -54.86 18.89
CA VAL A 75 -51.13 -53.56 19.47
C VAL A 75 -50.58 -53.48 20.88
N TRP A 76 -49.71 -52.50 21.10
CA TRP A 76 -49.07 -52.23 22.37
C TRP A 76 -49.52 -50.89 22.91
N ALA A 77 -49.72 -50.83 24.23
CA ALA A 77 -49.88 -49.58 24.96
C ALA A 77 -48.62 -49.31 25.77
N ALA A 78 -48.26 -48.04 25.88
CA ALA A 78 -47.15 -47.57 26.70
C ALA A 78 -47.60 -46.36 27.53
N GLY A 79 -47.11 -46.26 28.76
CA GLY A 79 -47.47 -45.18 29.69
C GLY A 79 -47.00 -45.46 31.10
N SER A 80 -47.84 -45.14 32.09
CA SER A 80 -47.59 -45.52 33.48
C SER A 80 -48.82 -46.15 34.14
N HIS A 81 -48.55 -46.90 35.19
CA HIS A 81 -49.55 -47.46 36.10
C HIS A 81 -49.08 -47.19 37.52
N GLN A 82 -49.87 -46.44 38.31
CA GLN A 82 -49.54 -46.09 39.68
C GLN A 82 -48.12 -45.48 39.83
N LEU A 83 -47.78 -44.55 38.92
CA LEU A 83 -46.47 -43.87 38.87
C LEU A 83 -45.29 -44.82 38.66
N THR A 84 -45.50 -45.89 37.89
CA THR A 84 -44.46 -46.80 37.41
C THR A 84 -44.61 -46.97 35.91
N ALA A 85 -43.51 -46.90 35.15
CA ALA A 85 -43.53 -47.15 33.72
C ALA A 85 -44.17 -48.51 33.42
N ALA A 86 -45.09 -48.54 32.46
CA ALA A 86 -45.87 -49.73 32.15
C ALA A 86 -46.06 -49.88 30.65
N THR A 87 -46.02 -51.12 30.20
CA THR A 87 -46.42 -51.52 28.85
C THR A 87 -47.58 -52.50 28.93
N ALA A 88 -48.38 -52.61 27.88
CA ALA A 88 -49.38 -53.66 27.80
C ALA A 88 -49.55 -54.15 26.36
N LEU A 89 -49.54 -55.47 26.18
CA LEU A 89 -49.81 -56.11 24.89
C LEU A 89 -51.29 -56.51 24.79
N PHE A 90 -51.95 -56.18 23.68
CA PHE A 90 -53.32 -56.59 23.43
C PHE A 90 -53.37 -57.99 22.80
N ASP A 91 -54.08 -58.93 23.44
CA ASP A 91 -54.22 -60.31 22.97
C ASP A 91 -55.44 -60.56 22.06
N GLY A 92 -56.20 -59.50 21.77
CA GLY A 92 -57.45 -59.56 21.01
C GLY A 92 -58.71 -59.39 21.88
N HIS A 93 -58.59 -59.63 23.19
CA HIS A 93 -59.69 -59.48 24.14
C HIS A 93 -59.31 -58.62 25.35
N ARG A 94 -58.12 -58.81 25.92
CA ARG A 94 -57.62 -58.13 27.11
C ARG A 94 -56.21 -57.59 26.90
N TRP A 95 -55.80 -56.74 27.81
CA TRP A 95 -54.46 -56.17 27.87
C TRP A 95 -53.60 -56.93 28.87
N GLN A 96 -52.43 -57.38 28.43
CA GLN A 96 -51.42 -58.02 29.25
C GLN A 96 -50.40 -56.98 29.70
N ARG A 97 -50.64 -56.36 30.87
CA ARG A 97 -49.80 -55.29 31.41
C ARG A 97 -48.53 -55.82 32.08
N HIS A 98 -47.41 -55.17 31.80
CA HIS A 98 -46.11 -55.38 32.43
C HIS A 98 -45.63 -54.07 33.06
N LEU A 99 -45.02 -54.15 34.24
CA LEU A 99 -44.47 -52.99 34.96
C LEU A 99 -42.95 -52.97 34.86
N HIS A 100 -42.38 -51.78 34.69
CA HIS A 100 -40.94 -51.55 34.55
C HIS A 100 -40.40 -50.71 35.73
N PRO A 101 -40.32 -51.28 36.94
CA PRO A 101 -39.92 -50.53 38.14
C PRO A 101 -38.47 -50.04 38.12
N GLN A 102 -37.64 -50.56 37.21
CA GLN A 102 -36.19 -50.30 37.20
C GLN A 102 -35.78 -49.01 36.47
N VAL A 103 -36.63 -48.47 35.58
CA VAL A 103 -36.25 -47.37 34.68
C VAL A 103 -36.91 -46.05 35.09
N SER A 104 -38.22 -45.98 35.21
CA SER A 104 -38.88 -44.69 35.44
C SER A 104 -40.30 -44.80 35.99
N TRP A 105 -40.83 -43.65 36.40
CA TRP A 105 -42.21 -43.35 36.73
C TRP A 105 -43.14 -43.38 35.50
N GLY A 106 -42.61 -43.25 34.27
CA GLY A 106 -43.41 -43.33 33.04
C GLY A 106 -42.60 -43.37 31.74
N ILE A 107 -43.27 -43.76 30.64
CA ILE A 107 -42.73 -43.76 29.26
C ILE A 107 -43.07 -42.43 28.58
N ASP A 108 -42.13 -41.83 27.84
CA ASP A 108 -42.40 -40.61 27.05
C ASP A 108 -43.18 -40.98 25.77
N TYR A 109 -44.27 -40.26 25.51
CA TYR A 109 -45.16 -40.50 24.38
C TYR A 109 -44.50 -40.32 22.99
N ARG A 110 -43.33 -39.69 22.93
CA ARG A 110 -42.58 -39.45 21.68
C ARG A 110 -41.46 -40.47 21.45
N ALA A 111 -41.15 -41.28 22.45
CA ALA A 111 -40.02 -42.19 22.43
C ALA A 111 -40.50 -43.64 22.36
N VAL A 112 -41.30 -43.96 21.35
CA VAL A 112 -41.81 -45.31 21.11
C VAL A 112 -41.52 -45.67 19.66
N LEU A 113 -40.76 -46.74 19.45
CA LEU A 113 -40.29 -47.17 18.12
C LEU A 113 -40.30 -48.69 18.01
N GLU A 114 -40.77 -49.22 16.87
CA GLU A 114 -40.47 -50.59 16.44
C GLU A 114 -39.22 -50.55 15.55
N ASP A 115 -38.16 -51.26 15.93
CA ASP A 115 -36.93 -51.33 15.12
C ASP A 115 -37.09 -52.30 13.93
N GLN A 116 -36.18 -52.23 12.97
CA GLN A 116 -36.18 -53.03 11.74
C GLN A 116 -36.32 -54.54 11.97
N ASP A 117 -35.82 -55.07 13.09
CA ASP A 117 -35.83 -56.49 13.43
C ASP A 117 -37.14 -56.92 14.14
N GLY A 118 -38.01 -55.96 14.49
CA GLY A 118 -39.33 -56.18 15.07
C GLY A 118 -39.38 -56.02 16.59
N SER A 119 -38.25 -55.65 17.21
CA SER A 119 -38.17 -55.36 18.64
C SER A 119 -38.71 -53.95 18.93
N ILE A 120 -39.18 -53.74 20.16
CA ILE A 120 -39.79 -52.47 20.56
C ILE A 120 -38.85 -51.72 21.50
N TRP A 121 -38.59 -50.46 21.18
CA TRP A 121 -37.78 -49.54 21.96
C TRP A 121 -38.65 -48.44 22.56
N LEU A 122 -38.54 -48.27 23.87
CA LEU A 122 -39.32 -47.31 24.64
C LEU A 122 -38.38 -46.44 25.47
N GLY A 123 -38.54 -45.13 25.35
CA GLY A 123 -37.79 -44.15 26.11
C GLY A 123 -38.48 -43.78 27.41
N SER A 124 -37.72 -43.81 28.49
CA SER A 124 -38.20 -43.30 29.77
C SER A 124 -38.31 -41.78 29.77
N SER A 125 -39.31 -41.25 30.47
CA SER A 125 -39.42 -39.82 30.75
C SER A 125 -38.81 -39.55 32.13
N VAL A 126 -37.93 -38.55 32.30
CA VAL A 126 -37.45 -38.11 33.63
C VAL A 126 -37.40 -36.58 33.65
N ASP A 127 -38.42 -35.96 34.25
CA ASP A 127 -38.37 -34.54 34.61
C ASP A 127 -37.89 -34.43 36.07
N ALA A 128 -37.03 -33.46 36.35
CA ALA A 128 -36.25 -33.31 37.58
C ALA A 128 -37.05 -33.21 38.89
N ASP A 129 -38.34 -32.91 38.80
CA ASP A 129 -39.11 -32.38 39.91
C ASP A 129 -40.34 -33.24 40.14
N ILE A 130 -40.36 -33.94 41.29
CA ILE A 130 -41.46 -33.94 42.29
C ILE A 130 -41.42 -35.16 43.24
N PHE A 131 -40.64 -36.23 42.99
CA PHE A 131 -40.50 -37.33 43.98
C PHE A 131 -39.05 -37.82 44.16
N SER A 132 -38.26 -37.05 44.91
CA SER A 132 -36.87 -37.37 45.31
C SER A 132 -36.71 -38.60 46.22
N GLN A 133 -37.76 -39.40 46.43
CA GLN A 133 -37.74 -40.56 47.33
C GLN A 133 -37.67 -41.93 46.62
N ARG A 134 -37.91 -42.00 45.30
CA ARG A 134 -37.79 -43.24 44.52
C ARG A 134 -36.61 -43.11 43.55
N HIS A 135 -35.57 -43.92 43.71
CA HIS A 135 -34.31 -43.90 42.95
C HIS A 135 -34.49 -44.39 41.49
N PHE A 136 -35.30 -43.71 40.68
CA PHE A 136 -35.52 -44.07 39.27
C PHE A 136 -34.33 -43.65 38.39
N ARG A 137 -34.01 -44.44 37.35
CA ARG A 137 -32.89 -44.21 36.42
C ARG A 137 -33.38 -44.06 34.97
N GLY A 138 -33.23 -42.85 34.41
CA GLY A 138 -33.52 -42.62 32.99
C GLY A 138 -32.77 -43.59 32.08
N GLY A 139 -33.48 -44.18 31.13
CA GLY A 139 -32.99 -45.21 30.22
C GLY A 139 -33.95 -45.56 29.08
N LEU A 140 -33.59 -46.60 28.35
CA LEU A 140 -34.38 -47.25 27.32
C LEU A 140 -34.84 -48.63 27.81
N ILE A 141 -36.06 -48.99 27.45
CA ILE A 141 -36.61 -50.33 27.59
C ILE A 141 -36.62 -50.95 26.20
N HIS A 142 -35.94 -52.09 26.05
CA HIS A 142 -35.88 -52.87 24.82
C HIS A 142 -36.67 -54.16 25.05
N ILE A 143 -37.73 -54.34 24.26
CA ILE A 143 -38.58 -55.52 24.31
C ILE A 143 -38.24 -56.38 23.10
N ILE A 144 -37.62 -57.53 23.36
CA ILE A 144 -37.23 -58.50 22.35
C ILE A 144 -38.31 -59.57 22.28
N GLU A 145 -38.74 -59.85 21.06
CA GLU A 145 -39.63 -60.97 20.78
C GLU A 145 -38.79 -62.15 20.28
N ASP A 146 -38.60 -63.17 21.13
CA ASP A 146 -37.84 -64.36 20.74
C ASP A 146 -38.55 -65.09 19.60
N GLY A 147 -37.89 -65.14 18.43
CA GLY A 147 -38.41 -65.71 17.19
C GLY A 147 -38.47 -67.25 17.14
N HIS A 148 -38.34 -67.96 18.27
CA HIS A 148 -38.39 -69.42 18.31
C HIS A 148 -39.22 -69.96 19.48
N GLU A 149 -40.28 -70.69 19.10
CA GLU A 149 -41.19 -71.48 19.93
C GLU A 149 -42.16 -70.72 20.86
N ALA A 150 -43.43 -70.83 20.50
CA ALA A 150 -44.60 -70.32 21.21
C ALA A 150 -44.80 -71.05 22.55
N SER A 151 -44.01 -70.68 23.57
CA SER A 151 -44.37 -70.84 24.99
C SER A 151 -43.30 -70.18 25.88
N SER A 152 -43.61 -69.00 26.43
CA SER A 152 -42.89 -68.19 27.44
C SER A 152 -41.53 -67.58 27.01
N GLY A 153 -41.30 -66.28 26.98
CA GLY A 153 -42.08 -65.07 27.22
C GLY A 153 -41.29 -63.86 26.67
N LEU A 154 -41.90 -62.68 26.64
CA LEU A 154 -41.23 -61.46 26.19
C LEU A 154 -39.96 -61.19 27.02
N ALA A 155 -38.82 -60.95 26.36
CA ALA A 155 -37.59 -60.56 27.03
C ALA A 155 -37.51 -59.04 27.13
N TYR A 156 -37.08 -58.54 28.29
CA TYR A 156 -36.98 -57.12 28.59
C TYR A 156 -35.54 -56.78 28.97
N GLU A 157 -34.90 -55.94 28.14
CA GLU A 157 -33.57 -55.39 28.38
C GLU A 157 -33.68 -53.91 28.76
N TYR A 158 -32.81 -53.47 29.67
CA TYR A 158 -32.82 -52.10 30.19
C TYR A 158 -31.46 -51.46 29.96
N HIS A 159 -31.42 -50.38 29.17
CA HIS A 159 -30.21 -49.62 28.90
C HIS A 159 -30.25 -48.30 29.67
N TYR A 160 -29.28 -48.08 30.55
CA TYR A 160 -29.19 -46.89 31.39
C TYR A 160 -28.16 -45.91 30.84
N PHE A 161 -28.41 -44.61 31.02
CA PHE A 161 -27.45 -43.56 30.67
C PHE A 161 -26.69 -43.12 31.94
N ASP A 162 -25.41 -43.49 32.05
CA ASP A 162 -24.55 -43.10 33.18
C ASP A 162 -24.02 -41.66 32.97
N HIS A 163 -24.80 -40.64 33.36
CA HIS A 163 -24.28 -39.26 33.40
C HIS A 163 -24.67 -38.53 34.69
N PRO A 164 -23.70 -37.98 35.45
CA PRO A 164 -23.94 -37.40 36.78
C PRO A 164 -24.73 -36.07 36.82
N PHE A 165 -25.08 -35.48 35.66
CA PHE A 165 -25.65 -34.12 35.60
C PHE A 165 -26.78 -33.91 34.58
N THR A 166 -27.20 -34.93 33.83
CA THR A 166 -28.31 -34.81 32.85
C THR A 166 -29.33 -35.91 33.09
N LEU A 167 -30.54 -35.51 33.49
CA LEU A 167 -31.67 -36.42 33.65
C LEU A 167 -31.95 -37.10 32.30
N GLY A 168 -31.72 -38.41 32.24
CA GLY A 168 -31.72 -39.24 31.02
C GLY A 168 -33.10 -39.49 30.38
N GLY A 169 -33.95 -38.45 30.31
CA GLY A 169 -35.22 -38.52 29.60
C GLY A 169 -34.99 -38.64 28.09
N VAL A 170 -35.58 -39.66 27.49
CA VAL A 170 -35.53 -39.90 26.04
C VAL A 170 -36.78 -39.28 25.41
N TYR A 171 -36.60 -38.32 24.51
CA TYR A 171 -37.67 -37.53 23.92
C TYR A 171 -37.96 -37.86 22.45
N GLY A 172 -37.10 -38.64 21.81
CA GLY A 172 -37.32 -39.17 20.47
C GLY A 172 -36.38 -40.33 20.19
N ILE A 173 -36.85 -41.30 19.40
CA ILE A 173 -36.05 -42.44 18.97
C ILE A 173 -36.28 -42.62 17.46
N GLY A 174 -35.20 -42.74 16.70
CA GLY A 174 -35.22 -43.13 15.29
C GLY A 174 -34.18 -44.21 15.03
N GLN A 175 -34.24 -44.87 13.87
CA GLN A 175 -33.27 -45.89 13.50
C GLN A 175 -32.79 -45.67 12.07
N THR A 176 -31.48 -45.72 11.85
CA THR A 176 -30.91 -45.67 10.50
C THR A 176 -30.93 -47.03 9.81
N SER A 177 -30.77 -47.04 8.48
CA SER A 177 -30.70 -48.25 7.67
C SER A 177 -29.56 -49.20 8.05
N ASP A 178 -28.55 -48.72 8.78
CA ASP A 178 -27.44 -49.51 9.33
C ASP A 178 -27.73 -50.06 10.75
N ARG A 179 -29.00 -50.08 11.15
CA ARG A 179 -29.52 -50.55 12.45
C ARG A 179 -29.12 -49.74 13.68
N ARG A 180 -28.36 -48.65 13.54
CA ARG A 180 -28.04 -47.77 14.69
C ARG A 180 -29.26 -46.98 15.14
N LEU A 181 -29.44 -46.88 16.45
CA LEU A 181 -30.52 -46.13 17.08
C LEU A 181 -30.06 -44.71 17.38
N TRP A 182 -30.89 -43.74 17.03
CA TRP A 182 -30.67 -42.32 17.25
C TRP A 182 -31.63 -41.84 18.32
N ILE A 183 -31.08 -41.31 19.40
CA ILE A 183 -31.80 -41.02 20.65
C ILE A 183 -31.71 -39.52 20.90
N GLY A 184 -32.87 -38.86 20.90
CA GLY A 184 -33.02 -37.45 21.18
C GLY A 184 -33.18 -37.19 22.68
N GLN A 185 -32.31 -36.33 23.23
CA GLN A 185 -32.35 -35.84 24.60
C GLN A 185 -32.02 -34.33 24.60
N LEU A 186 -31.28 -33.84 25.61
CA LEU A 186 -30.46 -32.64 25.48
C LEU A 186 -29.23 -32.98 24.63
N GLY A 187 -29.38 -32.85 23.32
CA GLY A 187 -28.45 -33.34 22.31
C GLY A 187 -28.86 -34.67 21.69
N LEU A 188 -27.99 -35.21 20.85
CA LEU A 188 -28.23 -36.40 20.03
C LEU A 188 -27.24 -37.51 20.38
N TYR A 189 -27.75 -38.71 20.58
CA TYR A 189 -26.96 -39.89 20.92
C TYR A 189 -27.19 -41.00 19.90
N ILE A 190 -26.16 -41.81 19.66
CA ILE A 190 -26.19 -42.95 18.76
C ILE A 190 -25.89 -44.19 19.58
N LEU A 191 -26.82 -45.15 19.64
CA LEU A 191 -26.69 -46.45 20.28
C LEU A 191 -26.56 -47.53 19.20
N ASP A 192 -25.56 -48.39 19.34
CA ASP A 192 -25.46 -49.63 18.60
C ASP A 192 -26.18 -50.73 19.40
N PRO A 193 -27.33 -51.25 18.89
CA PRO A 193 -28.11 -52.24 19.62
C PRO A 193 -27.37 -53.58 19.78
N THR A 194 -26.38 -53.88 18.94
CA THR A 194 -25.64 -55.15 19.00
C THR A 194 -24.56 -55.17 20.08
N THR A 195 -23.89 -54.04 20.29
CA THR A 195 -22.79 -53.92 21.27
C THR A 195 -23.24 -53.27 22.57
N GLY A 196 -24.41 -52.61 22.58
CA GLY A 196 -24.89 -51.79 23.70
C GLY A 196 -24.08 -50.49 23.89
N GLN A 197 -23.10 -50.19 23.02
CA GLN A 197 -22.32 -48.96 23.11
C GLN A 197 -23.11 -47.76 22.61
N TYR A 198 -23.07 -46.67 23.37
CA TYR A 198 -23.66 -45.40 22.96
C TYR A 198 -22.62 -44.28 22.92
N SER A 199 -22.80 -43.33 22.00
CA SER A 199 -21.94 -42.17 21.83
C SER A 199 -22.77 -40.90 21.63
N ARG A 200 -22.29 -39.76 22.14
CA ARG A 200 -22.91 -38.45 21.92
C ARG A 200 -22.36 -37.83 20.65
N LEU A 201 -23.24 -37.32 19.80
CA LEU A 201 -22.85 -36.55 18.63
C LEU A 201 -22.35 -35.15 19.05
N THR A 202 -21.27 -34.67 18.43
CA THR A 202 -20.67 -33.36 18.74
C THR A 202 -20.96 -32.28 17.69
N GLU A 203 -21.30 -32.66 16.46
CA GLU A 203 -21.60 -31.74 15.36
C GLU A 203 -22.82 -32.22 14.56
N PRO A 204 -23.68 -31.30 14.06
CA PRO A 204 -23.54 -29.85 14.12
C PRO A 204 -23.94 -29.27 15.49
N ARG A 205 -23.14 -28.34 16.04
CA ARG A 205 -23.40 -27.72 17.37
C ARG A 205 -24.82 -27.22 17.57
N ARG A 206 -25.39 -26.54 16.56
CA ARG A 206 -26.76 -26.01 16.61
C ARG A 206 -27.83 -27.09 16.85
N LEU A 207 -27.56 -28.34 16.49
CA LEU A 207 -28.43 -29.47 16.78
C LEU A 207 -28.16 -30.05 18.16
N VAL A 208 -26.89 -30.32 18.48
CA VAL A 208 -26.50 -31.09 19.68
C VAL A 208 -26.48 -30.29 20.99
N GLU A 209 -26.57 -28.95 20.89
CA GLU A 209 -26.76 -28.02 22.03
C GLU A 209 -28.25 -27.73 22.31
N ASN A 210 -29.18 -28.41 21.64
CA ASN A 210 -30.63 -28.22 21.79
C ASN A 210 -31.34 -29.50 22.25
N PHE A 211 -32.59 -29.36 22.69
CA PHE A 211 -33.49 -30.50 22.90
C PHE A 211 -34.00 -31.01 21.55
N ILE A 212 -33.84 -32.31 21.32
CA ILE A 212 -34.33 -32.99 20.13
C ILE A 212 -35.59 -33.74 20.52
N ASP A 213 -36.73 -33.17 20.15
CA ASP A 213 -38.05 -33.62 20.59
C ASP A 213 -38.72 -34.57 19.61
N CYS A 214 -38.26 -34.64 18.36
CA CYS A 214 -38.73 -35.62 17.40
C CYS A 214 -37.61 -36.03 16.44
N ILE A 215 -37.55 -37.33 16.17
CA ILE A 215 -36.64 -37.93 15.19
C ILE A 215 -37.53 -38.76 14.26
N TYR A 216 -37.41 -38.51 12.96
CA TYR A 216 -38.15 -39.25 11.96
C TYR A 216 -37.18 -39.82 10.94
N THR A 217 -37.36 -41.08 10.57
CA THR A 217 -36.57 -41.75 9.52
C THR A 217 -37.47 -42.00 8.33
N THR A 218 -37.05 -41.54 7.16
CA THR A 218 -37.76 -41.82 5.90
C THR A 218 -37.37 -43.20 5.36
N ASP A 219 -38.20 -43.79 4.50
CA ASP A 219 -37.90 -45.05 3.80
C ASP A 219 -36.60 -44.98 2.96
N ALA A 220 -36.23 -43.77 2.51
CA ALA A 220 -35.00 -43.51 1.76
C ALA A 220 -33.73 -43.49 2.63
N GLY A 221 -33.87 -43.56 3.96
CA GLY A 221 -32.76 -43.52 4.92
C GLY A 221 -32.34 -42.11 5.35
N ASP A 222 -33.06 -41.06 4.94
CA ASP A 222 -32.85 -39.71 5.47
C ASP A 222 -33.40 -39.60 6.89
N LEU A 223 -32.63 -38.95 7.76
CA LEU A 223 -33.04 -38.62 9.12
C LEU A 223 -33.44 -37.15 9.22
N TRP A 224 -34.51 -36.92 9.94
CA TRP A 224 -35.03 -35.58 10.21
C TRP A 224 -35.18 -35.39 11.71
N PHE A 225 -34.76 -34.22 12.20
CA PHE A 225 -34.69 -33.90 13.62
C PHE A 225 -35.40 -32.58 13.88
N GLY A 226 -36.47 -32.61 14.67
CA GLY A 226 -37.12 -31.39 15.15
C GLY A 226 -36.53 -30.95 16.48
N THR A 227 -36.17 -29.67 16.56
CA THR A 227 -35.58 -29.06 17.75
C THR A 227 -36.54 -28.06 18.41
N ARG A 228 -36.31 -27.72 19.67
CA ARG A 228 -37.14 -26.73 20.39
C ARG A 228 -36.97 -25.29 19.93
N SER A 229 -35.82 -24.92 19.37
CA SER A 229 -35.55 -23.51 19.05
C SER A 229 -34.70 -23.25 17.82
N ASN A 230 -34.11 -24.28 17.20
CA ASN A 230 -33.19 -24.13 16.06
C ASN A 230 -33.76 -24.69 14.75
N GLY A 231 -35.08 -24.86 14.69
CA GLY A 231 -35.78 -25.35 13.50
C GLY A 231 -35.60 -26.85 13.29
N LEU A 232 -35.61 -27.24 12.02
CA LEU A 232 -35.61 -28.61 11.56
C LEU A 232 -34.26 -28.95 10.91
N PHE A 233 -33.66 -30.06 11.30
CA PHE A 233 -32.43 -30.55 10.69
C PHE A 233 -32.72 -31.80 9.85
N ARG A 234 -32.08 -31.92 8.70
CA ARG A 234 -32.05 -33.12 7.86
C ARG A 234 -30.62 -33.63 7.77
N LEU A 235 -30.43 -34.93 7.92
CA LEU A 235 -29.23 -35.66 7.55
C LEU A 235 -29.55 -36.54 6.33
N ASP A 236 -28.95 -36.19 5.19
CA ASP A 236 -29.06 -36.96 3.94
C ASP A 236 -28.48 -38.38 4.16
N GLY A 237 -29.30 -39.40 3.92
CA GLY A 237 -28.97 -40.80 4.12
C GLY A 237 -27.83 -41.28 3.24
N LYS A 238 -27.68 -40.73 2.02
CA LYS A 238 -26.68 -41.10 1.01
C LYS A 238 -25.39 -40.29 1.17
N ASN A 239 -25.50 -38.97 1.24
CA ASN A 239 -24.34 -38.07 1.25
C ASN A 239 -23.85 -37.72 2.65
N LYS A 240 -24.60 -38.09 3.70
CA LYS A 240 -24.35 -37.73 5.10
C LYS A 240 -24.18 -36.22 5.32
N GLN A 241 -24.86 -35.40 4.50
CA GLN A 241 -24.85 -33.94 4.61
C GLN A 241 -25.97 -33.44 5.51
N TRP A 242 -25.65 -32.43 6.32
CA TRP A 242 -26.57 -31.74 7.20
C TRP A 242 -27.21 -30.53 6.52
N THR A 243 -28.53 -30.41 6.56
CA THR A 243 -29.28 -29.21 6.15
C THR A 243 -30.13 -28.72 7.32
N ASN A 244 -30.18 -27.41 7.55
CA ASN A 244 -31.02 -26.80 8.57
C ASN A 244 -32.06 -25.90 7.88
N PHE A 245 -33.33 -26.07 8.26
CA PHE A 245 -34.45 -25.22 7.86
C PHE A 245 -34.97 -24.46 9.07
N THR A 246 -35.05 -23.14 8.94
CA THR A 246 -35.57 -22.20 9.96
C THR A 246 -36.74 -21.38 9.41
N ALA A 247 -37.27 -20.47 10.22
CA ALA A 247 -38.26 -19.49 9.79
C ALA A 247 -37.80 -18.64 8.60
N GLU A 248 -36.49 -18.39 8.47
CA GLU A 248 -35.93 -17.69 7.31
C GLU A 248 -36.06 -18.49 6.00
N ASN A 249 -36.25 -19.81 6.11
CA ASN A 249 -36.44 -20.71 4.97
C ASN A 249 -37.93 -20.98 4.66
N GLY A 250 -38.86 -20.33 5.37
CA GLY A 250 -40.31 -20.43 5.14
C GLY A 250 -41.06 -21.30 6.15
N LEU A 251 -40.40 -21.84 7.18
CA LEU A 251 -41.12 -22.41 8.33
C LEU A 251 -41.88 -21.32 9.10
N SER A 252 -43.02 -21.65 9.69
CA SER A 252 -43.80 -20.69 10.49
C SER A 252 -43.15 -20.36 11.85
N SER A 253 -42.27 -21.22 12.36
CA SER A 253 -41.50 -21.03 13.59
C SER A 253 -40.34 -22.02 13.69
N ASN A 254 -39.36 -21.72 14.56
CA ASN A 254 -38.20 -22.58 14.84
C ASN A 254 -38.45 -23.63 15.93
N THR A 255 -39.63 -23.63 16.55
CA THR A 255 -40.04 -24.63 17.55
C THR A 255 -40.77 -25.78 16.84
N ILE A 256 -40.13 -26.94 16.72
CA ILE A 256 -40.73 -28.11 16.04
C ILE A 256 -41.44 -29.00 17.05
N ILE A 257 -42.74 -29.21 16.86
CA ILE A 257 -43.59 -30.00 17.77
C ILE A 257 -43.77 -31.43 17.25
N SER A 258 -44.03 -31.56 15.96
CA SER A 258 -44.26 -32.85 15.32
C SER A 258 -43.80 -32.83 13.87
N LEU A 259 -43.38 -33.99 13.40
CA LEU A 259 -42.76 -34.17 12.10
C LEU A 259 -43.27 -35.46 11.49
N LEU A 260 -43.59 -35.39 10.20
CA LEU A 260 -44.01 -36.51 9.38
C LEU A 260 -43.36 -36.35 8.00
N ALA A 261 -42.36 -37.17 7.68
CA ALA A 261 -41.63 -37.09 6.42
C ALA A 261 -41.86 -38.36 5.59
N LYS A 262 -42.64 -38.28 4.51
CA LYS A 262 -42.83 -39.42 3.60
C LYS A 262 -41.66 -39.57 2.63
N SER A 263 -41.12 -38.44 2.17
CA SER A 263 -39.93 -38.36 1.33
C SER A 263 -39.23 -37.02 1.55
N ASP A 264 -38.11 -36.77 0.89
CA ASP A 264 -37.44 -35.48 0.90
C ASP A 264 -38.26 -34.34 0.26
N ARG A 265 -39.28 -34.70 -0.53
CA ARG A 265 -40.18 -33.76 -1.24
C ARG A 265 -41.59 -33.69 -0.65
N ASP A 266 -41.86 -34.43 0.41
CA ASP A 266 -43.17 -34.47 1.06
C ASP A 266 -42.97 -34.58 2.57
N VAL A 267 -42.82 -33.43 3.21
CA VAL A 267 -42.54 -33.30 4.64
C VAL A 267 -43.57 -32.37 5.27
N TRP A 268 -44.26 -32.88 6.28
CA TRP A 268 -45.19 -32.12 7.10
C TRP A 268 -44.56 -31.83 8.45
N VAL A 269 -44.59 -30.56 8.84
CA VAL A 269 -43.97 -30.07 10.07
C VAL A 269 -44.98 -29.25 10.83
N ALA A 270 -45.28 -29.65 12.05
CA ALA A 270 -46.08 -28.84 12.95
C ALA A 270 -45.17 -28.03 13.87
N THR A 271 -45.31 -26.71 13.85
CA THR A 271 -44.62 -25.79 14.75
C THR A 271 -45.55 -25.31 15.87
N ASP A 272 -45.04 -24.49 16.79
CA ASP A 272 -45.85 -23.83 17.81
C ASP A 272 -46.76 -22.71 17.27
N GLN A 273 -46.58 -22.30 16.01
CA GLN A 273 -47.41 -21.30 15.33
C GLN A 273 -48.38 -21.90 14.33
N ASP A 274 -47.91 -22.81 13.47
CA ASP A 274 -48.68 -23.34 12.34
C ASP A 274 -48.13 -24.68 11.82
N ILE A 275 -48.88 -25.34 10.94
CA ILE A 275 -48.44 -26.56 10.24
C ILE A 275 -47.93 -26.15 8.85
N CYS A 276 -46.67 -26.50 8.57
CA CYS A 276 -46.01 -26.25 7.31
C CYS A 276 -45.90 -27.54 6.49
N HIS A 277 -46.00 -27.41 5.17
CA HIS A 277 -45.73 -28.47 4.21
C HIS A 277 -44.55 -28.09 3.33
N HIS A 278 -43.63 -29.02 3.08
CA HIS A 278 -42.56 -28.86 2.10
C HIS A 278 -42.95 -29.59 0.82
N ASP A 279 -43.14 -28.84 -0.26
CA ASP A 279 -43.59 -29.34 -1.57
C ASP A 279 -42.45 -29.84 -2.47
N GLY A 280 -41.23 -29.89 -1.93
CA GLY A 280 -40.01 -30.26 -2.66
C GLY A 280 -39.24 -29.07 -3.24
N GLN A 281 -39.79 -27.86 -3.19
CA GLN A 281 -39.09 -26.62 -3.56
C GLN A 281 -39.03 -25.63 -2.40
N SER A 282 -40.12 -25.48 -1.65
CA SER A 282 -40.23 -24.47 -0.60
C SER A 282 -41.13 -24.93 0.55
N TRP A 283 -40.97 -24.28 1.70
CA TRP A 283 -41.87 -24.43 2.82
C TRP A 283 -43.11 -23.55 2.63
N VAL A 284 -44.28 -24.17 2.76
CA VAL A 284 -45.59 -23.53 2.68
C VAL A 284 -46.23 -23.59 4.06
N ALA A 285 -46.43 -22.43 4.68
CA ALA A 285 -47.22 -22.28 5.91
C ALA A 285 -48.67 -21.88 5.58
N GLY A 286 -49.55 -21.84 6.57
CA GLY A 286 -50.96 -21.46 6.40
C GLY A 286 -51.79 -22.50 5.66
N VAL A 287 -51.35 -23.76 5.64
CA VAL A 287 -52.00 -24.84 4.89
C VAL A 287 -53.40 -25.15 5.44
N PHE A 288 -53.60 -24.94 6.75
CA PHE A 288 -54.88 -25.17 7.40
C PHE A 288 -55.44 -23.87 8.02
N PRO A 289 -56.77 -23.78 8.22
CA PRO A 289 -57.37 -22.68 8.95
C PRO A 289 -56.73 -22.48 10.33
N ALA A 290 -56.70 -21.24 10.83
CA ALA A 290 -56.01 -20.86 12.08
C ALA A 290 -56.46 -21.60 13.37
N HIS A 291 -57.59 -22.31 13.35
CA HIS A 291 -58.06 -23.15 14.45
C HIS A 291 -57.50 -24.60 14.40
N ILE A 292 -57.00 -25.04 13.23
CA ILE A 292 -56.33 -26.32 13.04
C ILE A 292 -54.82 -26.13 13.20
N LYS A 293 -54.39 -25.80 14.41
CA LYS A 293 -52.98 -25.60 14.78
C LYS A 293 -52.59 -26.45 15.98
N MET A 294 -51.29 -26.61 16.22
CA MET A 294 -50.82 -27.26 17.43
C MET A 294 -50.95 -26.34 18.64
N THR A 295 -50.97 -26.93 19.83
CA THR A 295 -50.69 -26.14 21.05
C THR A 295 -49.18 -25.90 21.12
N SER A 296 -48.74 -24.84 21.78
CA SER A 296 -47.32 -24.40 21.79
C SER A 296 -46.29 -25.46 22.18
N THR A 297 -46.71 -26.56 22.79
CA THR A 297 -45.83 -27.60 23.33
C THR A 297 -46.42 -29.01 23.21
N GLY A 298 -47.45 -29.20 22.37
CA GLY A 298 -48.13 -30.48 22.27
C GLY A 298 -49.03 -30.62 21.04
N GLY A 299 -49.02 -31.85 20.53
CA GLY A 299 -49.78 -32.29 19.37
C GLY A 299 -48.98 -33.33 18.59
N SER A 300 -49.59 -33.95 17.58
CA SER A 300 -48.88 -34.86 16.70
C SER A 300 -49.52 -34.96 15.33
N LEU A 301 -48.70 -35.19 14.31
CA LEU A 301 -49.13 -35.54 12.96
C LEU A 301 -49.01 -37.05 12.75
N CYS A 302 -49.99 -37.65 12.10
CA CYS A 302 -49.97 -39.05 11.67
C CYS A 302 -50.59 -39.16 10.28
N MET A 303 -50.18 -40.14 9.47
CA MET A 303 -50.77 -40.41 8.16
C MET A 303 -51.29 -41.84 8.13
N THR A 304 -52.51 -42.03 7.63
CA THR A 304 -53.06 -43.38 7.38
C THR A 304 -52.68 -43.89 5.99
N GLN A 305 -52.87 -45.20 5.75
CA GLN A 305 -52.52 -45.86 4.50
C GLN A 305 -53.33 -45.31 3.30
N ASP A 306 -54.51 -44.77 3.56
CA ASP A 306 -55.35 -44.08 2.57
C ASP A 306 -54.86 -42.66 2.24
N GLY A 307 -53.77 -42.20 2.84
CA GLY A 307 -53.18 -40.87 2.61
C GLY A 307 -53.86 -39.74 3.37
N ALA A 308 -54.77 -40.03 4.30
CA ALA A 308 -55.36 -39.00 5.14
C ALA A 308 -54.39 -38.55 6.25
N LEU A 309 -54.24 -37.24 6.41
CA LEU A 309 -53.45 -36.60 7.45
C LEU A 309 -54.30 -36.45 8.72
N TRP A 310 -53.82 -37.02 9.82
CA TRP A 310 -54.42 -36.92 11.14
C TRP A 310 -53.65 -35.92 11.99
N ILE A 311 -54.35 -34.87 12.42
CA ILE A 311 -53.81 -33.78 13.21
C ILE A 311 -54.39 -33.89 14.63
N ASN A 312 -53.57 -34.36 15.57
CA ASN A 312 -53.96 -34.47 16.97
C ASN A 312 -53.60 -33.18 17.72
N GLN A 313 -54.60 -32.45 18.21
CA GLN A 313 -54.38 -31.32 19.10
C GLN A 313 -54.39 -31.76 20.56
N ARG A 314 -53.23 -31.63 21.22
CA ARG A 314 -53.05 -32.04 22.62
C ARG A 314 -52.33 -30.96 23.40
N SER A 315 -52.78 -30.68 24.62
CA SER A 315 -52.04 -29.81 25.52
C SER A 315 -50.82 -30.53 26.09
N ARG A 316 -49.78 -29.77 26.42
CA ARG A 316 -48.60 -30.30 27.13
C ARG A 316 -48.96 -30.92 28.47
N SER A 317 -49.90 -30.34 29.21
CA SER A 317 -50.35 -30.89 30.49
C SER A 317 -50.97 -32.28 30.34
N TRP A 318 -51.73 -32.52 29.27
CA TRP A 318 -52.31 -33.83 29.00
C TRP A 318 -51.26 -34.86 28.60
N ASN A 319 -50.31 -34.51 27.72
CA ASN A 319 -49.21 -35.41 27.34
C ASN A 319 -48.36 -35.82 28.56
N ARG A 320 -48.30 -34.96 29.58
CA ARG A 320 -47.62 -35.22 30.85
C ARG A 320 -48.53 -35.85 31.92
N ARG A 321 -49.71 -36.37 31.60
CA ARG A 321 -50.59 -36.95 32.64
C ARG A 321 -50.05 -38.22 33.30
N ALA A 322 -49.26 -39.02 32.57
CA ALA A 322 -48.52 -40.15 33.13
C ALA A 322 -47.54 -39.74 34.23
N LEU A 323 -47.28 -38.44 34.35
CA LEU A 323 -46.33 -37.83 35.26
C LEU A 323 -47.00 -37.36 36.58
N TYR A 324 -48.22 -36.84 36.53
CA TYR A 324 -48.76 -36.02 37.65
C TYR A 324 -49.85 -36.67 38.52
N ALA A 325 -50.15 -37.96 38.38
CA ALA A 325 -51.24 -38.65 39.13
C ALA A 325 -52.57 -37.87 39.14
N ALA A 326 -52.82 -37.02 38.14
CA ALA A 326 -53.95 -36.10 38.13
C ALA A 326 -55.13 -36.73 37.37
N SER A 327 -56.26 -36.87 38.04
CA SER A 327 -57.53 -37.18 37.39
C SER A 327 -57.97 -35.98 36.54
N VAL A 328 -58.11 -36.20 35.23
CA VAL A 328 -58.58 -35.16 34.32
C VAL A 328 -60.11 -35.15 34.38
N SER A 329 -60.67 -34.11 35.00
CA SER A 329 -62.10 -33.80 34.93
C SER A 329 -62.39 -33.03 33.64
N SER A 330 -63.14 -33.62 32.71
CA SER A 330 -64.09 -32.87 31.87
C SER A 330 -65.07 -33.79 31.14
N LYS A 331 -66.36 -33.45 31.23
CA LYS A 331 -67.45 -33.97 30.39
C LYS A 331 -67.09 -33.89 28.90
N ILE A 332 -67.33 -34.99 28.18
CA ILE A 332 -67.37 -35.06 26.71
C ILE A 332 -68.84 -34.90 26.32
N ASP A 333 -69.17 -33.91 25.48
CA ASP A 333 -70.47 -33.86 24.81
C ASP A 333 -70.42 -34.80 23.60
N ASP A 334 -71.35 -35.75 23.54
CA ASP A 334 -71.51 -36.68 22.42
C ASP A 334 -72.11 -35.94 21.22
N GLY A 335 -71.25 -35.50 20.30
CA GLY A 335 -71.68 -34.89 19.05
C GLY A 335 -70.55 -34.77 18.03
N TYR A 336 -70.43 -35.75 17.14
CA TYR A 336 -69.56 -35.63 15.96
C TYR A 336 -70.21 -34.65 14.97
N GLN A 337 -69.62 -33.47 14.78
CA GLN A 337 -70.00 -32.57 13.69
C GLN A 337 -69.07 -32.78 12.49
N VAL A 338 -69.64 -33.23 11.37
CA VAL A 338 -68.97 -33.23 10.07
C VAL A 338 -69.23 -31.88 9.41
N ILE A 339 -68.28 -30.96 9.51
CA ILE A 339 -68.33 -29.71 8.73
C ILE A 339 -67.72 -30.02 7.37
N ARG A 340 -68.56 -30.02 6.32
CA ARG A 340 -68.10 -30.12 4.93
C ARG A 340 -67.71 -28.74 4.45
N TYR A 341 -66.41 -28.55 4.21
CA TYR A 341 -65.93 -27.45 3.40
C TYR A 341 -66.06 -27.81 1.91
N GLN A 342 -66.54 -26.88 1.10
CA GLN A 342 -66.54 -26.97 -0.37
C GLN A 342 -65.50 -25.95 -0.86
N PRO A 343 -64.43 -26.40 -1.53
CA PRO A 343 -63.37 -25.56 -2.03
C PRO A 343 -63.89 -24.91 -3.31
N ASP A 344 -63.52 -23.66 -3.50
CA ASP A 344 -63.71 -23.03 -4.79
C ASP A 344 -62.83 -23.74 -5.83
N ARG A 345 -63.28 -23.78 -7.08
CA ARG A 345 -62.48 -24.28 -8.21
C ARG A 345 -62.07 -23.15 -9.15
N GLN A 346 -62.54 -21.93 -8.91
CA GLN A 346 -62.22 -20.78 -9.71
C GLN A 346 -61.09 -19.98 -9.06
N PRO A 347 -60.01 -19.71 -9.80
CA PRO A 347 -58.90 -18.95 -9.28
C PRO A 347 -59.26 -17.46 -9.09
N PRO A 348 -58.61 -16.76 -8.14
CA PRO A 348 -58.85 -15.33 -7.91
C PRO A 348 -58.37 -14.48 -9.08
N GLU A 349 -58.96 -13.28 -9.26
CA GLU A 349 -58.50 -12.29 -10.24
C GLU A 349 -57.56 -11.27 -9.58
N THR A 350 -56.41 -11.01 -10.19
CA THR A 350 -55.45 -9.99 -9.72
C THR A 350 -55.54 -8.70 -10.53
N ARG A 351 -55.46 -7.54 -9.88
CA ARG A 351 -55.38 -6.22 -10.53
C ARG A 351 -54.32 -5.34 -9.90
N LEU A 352 -53.66 -4.51 -10.71
CA LEU A 352 -52.71 -3.49 -10.25
C LEU A 352 -53.47 -2.21 -9.91
N THR A 353 -53.26 -1.66 -8.71
CA THR A 353 -53.96 -0.46 -8.22
C THR A 353 -53.19 0.83 -8.47
N PHE A 354 -51.85 0.78 -8.57
CA PHE A 354 -51.03 1.95 -8.86
C PHE A 354 -49.79 1.57 -9.68
N ALA A 355 -49.59 2.22 -10.82
CA ALA A 355 -48.37 2.13 -11.61
C ALA A 355 -48.05 3.49 -12.26
N GLN A 356 -46.82 3.98 -12.10
CA GLN A 356 -46.31 5.15 -12.82
C GLN A 356 -45.63 4.71 -14.11
N ASP A 357 -46.06 5.24 -15.25
CA ASP A 357 -45.51 4.86 -16.58
C ASP A 357 -44.07 5.34 -16.82
N LYS A 358 -43.64 6.39 -16.11
CA LYS A 358 -42.27 6.97 -16.19
C LYS A 358 -41.78 7.41 -14.82
N ILE A 359 -40.60 6.92 -14.43
CA ILE A 359 -40.00 7.18 -13.11
C ILE A 359 -38.65 7.87 -13.31
N SER A 360 -38.54 9.11 -12.82
CA SER A 360 -37.30 9.90 -12.77
C SER A 360 -36.57 9.63 -11.45
N GLN A 361 -35.29 9.26 -11.52
CA GLN A 361 -34.47 8.81 -10.39
C GLN A 361 -34.40 9.78 -9.19
N PRO A 362 -34.19 9.25 -7.95
CA PRO A 362 -33.61 7.94 -7.65
C PRO A 362 -34.56 6.90 -7.04
N GLY A 363 -34.60 5.73 -7.67
CA GLY A 363 -34.34 4.47 -6.94
C GLY A 363 -35.50 3.59 -6.58
N ASN A 364 -36.69 4.11 -6.29
CA ASN A 364 -37.72 3.30 -5.61
C ASN A 364 -38.99 3.22 -6.44
N VAL A 365 -39.31 2.02 -6.92
CA VAL A 365 -40.59 1.75 -7.56
C VAL A 365 -41.50 1.11 -6.53
N LEU A 366 -42.51 1.85 -6.07
CA LEU A 366 -43.60 1.29 -5.27
C LEU A 366 -44.65 0.73 -6.22
N LEU A 367 -44.89 -0.57 -6.16
CA LEU A 367 -45.95 -1.24 -6.88
C LEU A 367 -46.97 -1.75 -5.86
N SER A 368 -48.24 -1.49 -6.13
CA SER A 368 -49.36 -1.94 -5.30
C SER A 368 -50.35 -2.72 -6.14
N TRP A 369 -50.89 -3.79 -5.56
CA TRP A 369 -51.83 -4.69 -6.21
C TRP A 369 -52.93 -5.11 -5.24
N THR A 370 -54.03 -5.59 -5.81
CA THR A 370 -55.18 -6.14 -5.09
C THR A 370 -55.73 -7.31 -5.86
N GLY A 371 -56.11 -8.37 -5.16
CA GLY A 371 -56.84 -9.50 -5.71
C GLY A 371 -58.28 -9.47 -5.26
N GLN A 372 -59.16 -10.11 -6.03
CA GLN A 372 -60.51 -10.38 -5.63
C GLN A 372 -60.82 -11.85 -5.94
N ASP A 373 -61.30 -12.57 -4.93
CA ASP A 373 -61.94 -13.85 -5.13
C ASP A 373 -63.38 -13.58 -5.63
N PRO A 374 -63.76 -14.06 -6.84
CA PRO A 374 -65.08 -13.83 -7.42
C PRO A 374 -66.25 -14.21 -6.50
N TRP A 375 -66.06 -15.22 -5.63
CA TRP A 375 -67.11 -15.74 -4.75
C TRP A 375 -67.00 -15.25 -3.30
N LYS A 376 -65.99 -14.44 -2.98
CA LYS A 376 -65.66 -13.97 -1.61
C LYS A 376 -65.48 -15.10 -0.60
N SER A 377 -65.20 -16.32 -1.06
CA SER A 377 -64.90 -17.49 -0.22
C SER A 377 -63.60 -17.24 0.56
N THR A 378 -62.64 -16.57 -0.08
CA THR A 378 -61.46 -15.99 0.56
C THR A 378 -61.61 -14.47 0.69
N PRO A 379 -61.65 -13.91 1.91
CA PRO A 379 -61.59 -12.45 2.11
C PRO A 379 -60.32 -11.85 1.51
N ASP A 380 -60.40 -10.64 0.94
CA ASP A 380 -59.27 -9.99 0.23
C ASP A 380 -57.95 -9.93 1.03
N HIS A 381 -58.04 -9.81 2.36
CA HIS A 381 -56.88 -9.78 3.28
C HIS A 381 -56.23 -11.15 3.53
N LYS A 382 -56.86 -12.24 3.06
CA LYS A 382 -56.34 -13.61 3.14
C LYS A 382 -55.82 -14.13 1.81
N LEU A 383 -55.99 -13.36 0.72
CA LEU A 383 -55.36 -13.69 -0.55
C LEU A 383 -53.85 -13.55 -0.42
N GLN A 384 -53.15 -14.53 -0.97
CA GLN A 384 -51.69 -14.50 -1.04
C GLN A 384 -51.24 -14.16 -2.46
N TYR A 385 -50.16 -13.40 -2.59
CA TYR A 385 -49.65 -12.90 -3.85
C TYR A 385 -48.23 -13.37 -4.09
N SER A 386 -47.94 -13.69 -5.34
CA SER A 386 -46.62 -13.98 -5.85
C SER A 386 -46.32 -13.01 -6.99
N TYR A 387 -45.12 -12.45 -7.01
CA TYR A 387 -44.72 -11.44 -7.99
C TYR A 387 -43.35 -11.74 -8.61
N ARG A 388 -43.08 -11.14 -9.76
CA ARG A 388 -41.77 -11.18 -10.42
C ARG A 388 -41.48 -9.91 -11.23
N MET A 389 -40.20 -9.62 -11.43
CA MET A 389 -39.68 -8.57 -12.32
C MET A 389 -38.86 -9.21 -13.43
N ASP A 390 -39.05 -8.80 -14.69
CA ASP A 390 -38.21 -9.15 -15.86
C ASP A 390 -37.96 -10.66 -16.05
N GLN A 391 -38.99 -11.48 -15.87
CA GLN A 391 -38.93 -12.95 -16.00
C GLN A 391 -38.08 -13.68 -14.95
N ASN A 392 -37.68 -13.01 -13.87
CA ASN A 392 -37.08 -13.69 -12.71
C ASN A 392 -38.05 -14.75 -12.13
N PRO A 393 -37.53 -15.71 -11.33
CA PRO A 393 -38.37 -16.67 -10.62
C PRO A 393 -39.45 -15.95 -9.80
N TRP A 394 -40.63 -16.56 -9.73
CA TRP A 394 -41.73 -16.08 -8.91
C TRP A 394 -41.31 -16.05 -7.43
N SER A 395 -41.67 -14.99 -6.71
CA SER A 395 -41.53 -14.96 -5.26
C SER A 395 -42.40 -16.02 -4.60
N ALA A 396 -42.09 -16.39 -3.35
CA ALA A 396 -43.03 -17.13 -2.52
C ALA A 396 -44.36 -16.35 -2.40
N PHE A 397 -45.45 -17.08 -2.17
CA PHE A 397 -46.75 -16.47 -1.91
C PHE A 397 -46.75 -15.81 -0.53
N THR A 398 -47.12 -14.53 -0.48
CA THR A 398 -47.15 -13.72 0.76
C THR A 398 -48.44 -12.91 0.83
N ASP A 399 -48.82 -12.43 2.00
CA ASP A 399 -49.99 -11.56 2.20
C ASP A 399 -49.73 -10.08 1.81
N LYS A 400 -48.54 -9.77 1.29
CA LYS A 400 -48.18 -8.41 0.86
C LYS A 400 -49.05 -7.95 -0.30
N SER A 401 -49.55 -6.72 -0.20
CA SER A 401 -50.28 -6.01 -1.26
C SER A 401 -49.46 -4.91 -1.95
N ASN A 402 -48.20 -4.74 -1.53
CA ASN A 402 -47.25 -3.83 -2.15
C ASN A 402 -45.80 -4.33 -1.99
N GLU A 403 -44.92 -3.83 -2.85
CA GLU A 403 -43.46 -4.02 -2.71
C GLU A 403 -42.72 -2.79 -3.26
N VAL A 404 -41.63 -2.44 -2.57
CA VAL A 404 -40.73 -1.36 -2.99
C VAL A 404 -39.48 -1.96 -3.61
N PHE A 405 -39.31 -1.79 -4.93
CA PHE A 405 -38.08 -2.18 -5.61
C PHE A 405 -37.06 -1.04 -5.54
N LEU A 406 -35.98 -1.27 -4.78
CA LEU A 406 -34.86 -0.35 -4.66
C LEU A 406 -33.86 -0.59 -5.78
N SER A 407 -33.33 0.49 -6.36
CA SER A 407 -32.24 0.47 -7.37
C SER A 407 -32.54 -0.31 -8.65
N VAL A 408 -33.77 -0.21 -9.17
CA VAL A 408 -34.11 -0.79 -10.48
C VAL A 408 -33.19 -0.23 -11.57
N ALA A 409 -32.69 -1.11 -12.44
CA ALA A 409 -31.81 -0.73 -13.55
C ALA A 409 -32.51 0.25 -14.51
N HIS A 410 -31.74 0.93 -15.36
CA HIS A 410 -32.31 1.80 -16.40
C HIS A 410 -32.67 0.95 -17.61
N GLY A 411 -33.85 1.17 -18.19
CA GLY A 411 -34.36 0.33 -19.28
C GLY A 411 -35.86 0.11 -19.21
N LYS A 412 -36.35 -0.76 -20.10
CA LYS A 412 -37.73 -1.23 -20.07
C LYS A 412 -37.82 -2.40 -19.09
N HIS A 413 -38.75 -2.32 -18.15
CA HIS A 413 -39.00 -3.35 -17.15
C HIS A 413 -40.45 -3.83 -17.26
N ARG A 414 -40.68 -5.11 -16.96
CA ARG A 414 -42.02 -5.71 -16.87
C ARG A 414 -42.21 -6.34 -15.49
N PHE A 415 -43.20 -5.85 -14.77
CA PHE A 415 -43.64 -6.41 -13.51
C PHE A 415 -44.89 -7.27 -13.72
N GLU A 416 -44.97 -8.39 -13.02
CA GLU A 416 -46.12 -9.30 -13.04
C GLU A 416 -46.44 -9.79 -11.63
N VAL A 417 -47.73 -9.90 -11.30
CA VAL A 417 -48.25 -10.37 -10.02
C VAL A 417 -49.46 -11.26 -10.23
N LYS A 418 -49.59 -12.30 -9.40
CA LYS A 418 -50.73 -13.23 -9.40
C LYS A 418 -51.14 -13.56 -7.96
N ALA A 419 -52.43 -13.74 -7.75
CA ALA A 419 -53.00 -14.12 -6.47
C ALA A 419 -53.23 -15.64 -6.38
N ARG A 420 -53.31 -16.14 -5.16
CA ARG A 420 -53.76 -17.48 -4.79
C ARG A 420 -54.73 -17.36 -3.62
N ASP A 421 -55.79 -18.14 -3.67
CA ASP A 421 -56.79 -18.23 -2.60
C ASP A 421 -56.35 -19.21 -1.49
N MET A 422 -57.20 -19.37 -0.47
CA MET A 422 -56.96 -20.33 0.63
C MET A 422 -57.08 -21.80 0.17
N ASP A 423 -57.65 -22.04 -1.02
CA ASP A 423 -57.87 -23.37 -1.60
C ASP A 423 -56.75 -23.77 -2.58
N MET A 424 -55.68 -22.98 -2.63
CA MET A 424 -54.50 -23.16 -3.47
C MET A 424 -54.75 -22.96 -4.98
N ASN A 425 -55.90 -22.40 -5.37
CA ASN A 425 -56.15 -22.00 -6.75
C ASN A 425 -55.33 -20.74 -7.06
N VAL A 426 -54.51 -20.81 -8.10
CA VAL A 426 -53.63 -19.72 -8.53
C VAL A 426 -54.24 -19.05 -9.75
N ASP A 427 -54.26 -17.70 -9.75
CA ASP A 427 -54.63 -16.89 -10.92
C ASP A 427 -53.81 -17.33 -12.15
N PRO A 428 -54.46 -17.87 -13.21
CA PRO A 428 -53.78 -18.35 -14.41
C PRO A 428 -53.30 -17.19 -15.30
N THR A 429 -53.81 -15.98 -15.08
CA THR A 429 -53.57 -14.77 -15.88
C THR A 429 -52.93 -13.68 -15.03
N PRO A 430 -51.59 -13.69 -14.83
CA PRO A 430 -50.94 -12.69 -13.99
C PRO A 430 -51.16 -11.27 -14.51
N ALA A 431 -51.54 -10.36 -13.61
CA ALA A 431 -51.62 -8.94 -13.90
C ALA A 431 -50.21 -8.36 -14.07
N GLY A 432 -49.98 -7.59 -15.13
CA GLY A 432 -48.65 -7.05 -15.40
C GLY A 432 -48.66 -5.62 -15.94
N VAL A 433 -47.59 -4.89 -15.65
CA VAL A 433 -47.34 -3.53 -16.15
C VAL A 433 -45.93 -3.41 -16.70
N SER A 434 -45.79 -2.68 -17.81
CA SER A 434 -44.50 -2.34 -18.39
C SER A 434 -44.19 -0.87 -18.12
N PHE A 435 -43.05 -0.58 -17.51
CA PHE A 435 -42.60 0.79 -17.23
C PHE A 435 -41.16 0.98 -17.69
N THR A 436 -40.77 2.24 -17.93
CA THR A 436 -39.40 2.57 -18.36
C THR A 436 -38.70 3.42 -17.31
N VAL A 437 -37.58 2.93 -16.80
CA VAL A 437 -36.69 3.67 -15.90
C VAL A 437 -35.72 4.48 -16.74
N ILE A 438 -35.80 5.80 -16.65
CA ILE A 438 -34.96 6.71 -17.45
C ILE A 438 -33.50 6.59 -16.94
N PRO A 439 -32.48 6.57 -17.83
CA PRO A 439 -31.09 6.59 -17.41
C PRO A 439 -30.78 7.76 -16.48
N PRO A 440 -29.86 7.58 -15.51
CA PRO A 440 -29.41 8.64 -14.63
C PRO A 440 -29.03 9.90 -15.41
N THR A 441 -29.26 11.09 -14.85
CA THR A 441 -28.98 12.37 -15.52
C THR A 441 -27.59 12.42 -16.14
N TRP A 442 -26.59 11.86 -15.47
CA TRP A 442 -25.21 11.81 -15.93
C TRP A 442 -24.92 10.90 -17.14
N ARG A 443 -25.83 9.97 -17.48
CA ARG A 443 -25.74 9.13 -18.70
C ARG A 443 -26.50 9.72 -19.89
N GLN A 444 -27.28 10.77 -19.70
CA GLN A 444 -28.10 11.34 -20.78
C GLN A 444 -27.23 12.21 -21.70
N LEU A 445 -27.50 12.15 -23.02
CA LEU A 445 -26.69 12.82 -24.05
C LEU A 445 -26.54 14.32 -23.81
N TRP A 446 -27.59 15.01 -23.34
CA TRP A 446 -27.51 16.44 -23.04
C TRP A 446 -26.54 16.76 -21.89
N PHE A 447 -26.50 15.92 -20.85
CA PHE A 447 -25.60 16.11 -19.70
C PHE A 447 -24.17 15.75 -20.07
N ILE A 448 -23.97 14.67 -20.82
CA ILE A 448 -22.65 14.31 -21.38
C ILE A 448 -22.13 15.46 -22.25
N SER A 449 -23.00 16.06 -23.07
CA SER A 449 -22.65 17.22 -23.91
C SER A 449 -22.29 18.45 -23.07
N LEU A 450 -23.03 18.72 -21.99
CA LEU A 450 -22.76 19.82 -21.06
C LEU A 450 -21.43 19.62 -20.31
N MET A 451 -21.17 18.39 -19.84
CA MET A 451 -19.88 18.01 -19.23
C MET A 451 -18.73 18.10 -20.24
N GLY A 452 -18.95 17.67 -21.48
CA GLY A 452 -17.98 17.83 -22.57
C GLY A 452 -17.67 19.29 -22.86
N LEU A 453 -18.68 20.16 -22.90
CA LEU A 453 -18.52 21.61 -23.05
C LEU A 453 -17.74 22.21 -21.88
N PHE A 454 -18.11 21.88 -20.64
CA PHE A 454 -17.42 22.36 -19.44
C PHE A 454 -15.95 21.91 -19.41
N MET A 455 -15.69 20.63 -19.71
CA MET A 455 -14.33 20.09 -19.82
C MET A 455 -13.55 20.74 -20.96
N SER A 456 -14.19 21.05 -22.10
CA SER A 456 -13.55 21.76 -23.21
C SER A 456 -13.21 23.20 -22.84
N ILE A 457 -14.06 23.89 -22.06
CA ILE A 457 -13.79 25.24 -21.55
C ILE A 457 -12.61 25.20 -20.59
N ILE A 458 -12.63 24.28 -19.62
CA ILE A 458 -11.50 24.09 -18.68
C ILE A 458 -10.24 23.80 -19.47
N LEU A 459 -10.25 22.80 -20.36
CA LEU A 459 -9.11 22.41 -21.18
C LEU A 459 -8.59 23.58 -22.00
N PHE A 460 -9.47 24.37 -22.63
CA PHE A 460 -9.08 25.57 -23.36
C PHE A 460 -8.36 26.58 -22.46
N PHE A 461 -8.91 26.88 -21.28
CA PHE A 461 -8.27 27.80 -20.34
C PHE A 461 -6.95 27.25 -19.80
N THR A 462 -6.87 25.97 -19.46
CA THR A 462 -5.64 25.32 -18.97
C THR A 462 -4.57 25.33 -20.06
N LEU A 463 -4.91 24.96 -21.30
CA LEU A 463 -3.99 25.01 -22.44
C LEU A 463 -3.53 26.45 -22.72
N ARG A 464 -4.43 27.43 -22.65
CA ARG A 464 -4.09 28.85 -22.82
C ARG A 464 -3.16 29.36 -21.72
N LEU A 465 -3.40 28.97 -20.47
CA LEU A 465 -2.55 29.28 -19.31
C LEU A 465 -1.17 28.65 -19.46
N LEU A 466 -1.09 27.36 -19.81
CA LEU A 466 0.17 26.66 -20.04
C LEU A 466 0.95 27.28 -21.19
N HIS A 467 0.28 27.65 -22.29
CA HIS A 467 0.91 28.32 -23.41
C HIS A 467 1.45 29.70 -23.04
N ARG A 468 0.67 30.52 -22.31
CA ARG A 468 1.13 31.82 -21.80
C ARG A 468 2.32 31.70 -20.86
N ASN A 469 2.27 30.77 -19.92
CA ASN A 469 3.37 30.52 -18.98
C ASN A 469 4.63 30.03 -19.70
N LYS A 470 4.45 29.20 -20.73
CA LYS A 470 5.56 28.76 -21.60
C LYS A 470 6.19 29.95 -22.33
N ILE A 471 5.39 30.81 -22.98
CA ILE A 471 5.89 32.01 -23.66
C ILE A 471 6.62 32.95 -22.69
N ILE A 472 6.06 33.19 -21.49
CA ILE A 472 6.69 34.06 -20.48
C ILE A 472 8.04 33.48 -20.03
N ARG A 473 8.11 32.16 -19.80
CA ARG A 473 9.37 31.49 -19.45
C ARG A 473 10.38 31.57 -20.59
N GLU A 474 9.96 31.26 -21.81
CA GLU A 474 10.82 31.33 -23.00
C GLU A 474 11.36 32.75 -23.22
N LEU A 475 10.53 33.77 -23.00
CA LEU A 475 10.91 35.18 -23.12
C LEU A 475 11.86 35.60 -22.00
N SER A 476 11.62 35.14 -20.77
CA SER A 476 12.53 35.36 -19.63
C SER A 476 13.90 34.72 -19.86
N GLU A 477 13.92 33.45 -20.29
CA GLU A 477 15.16 32.75 -20.62
C GLU A 477 15.87 33.37 -21.81
N ALA A 478 15.16 33.78 -22.86
CA ALA A 478 15.73 34.46 -24.01
C ALA A 478 16.37 35.79 -23.58
N LYS A 479 15.71 36.55 -22.69
CA LYS A 479 16.26 37.78 -22.11
C LYS A 479 17.55 37.48 -21.34
N ILE A 480 17.57 36.47 -20.47
CA ILE A 480 18.77 36.08 -19.70
C ILE A 480 19.91 35.65 -20.63
N ARG A 481 19.62 34.82 -21.65
CA ARG A 481 20.62 34.38 -22.65
C ARG A 481 21.19 35.56 -23.43
N LEU A 482 20.35 36.51 -23.83
CA LEU A 482 20.79 37.73 -24.50
C LEU A 482 21.77 38.54 -23.64
N PHE A 483 21.44 38.77 -22.37
CA PHE A 483 22.33 39.51 -21.46
C PHE A 483 23.63 38.76 -21.13
N ALA A 484 23.57 37.44 -21.03
CA ALA A 484 24.75 36.60 -20.85
C ALA A 484 25.70 36.69 -22.06
N ASN A 485 25.15 36.67 -23.28
CA ASN A 485 25.91 36.81 -24.52
C ASN A 485 26.50 38.22 -24.65
N ILE A 486 25.71 39.26 -24.41
CA ILE A 486 26.17 40.67 -24.42
C ILE A 486 27.34 40.85 -23.45
N SER A 487 27.26 40.24 -22.27
CA SER A 487 28.34 40.36 -21.28
C SER A 487 29.60 39.60 -21.68
N HIS A 488 29.46 38.49 -22.40
CA HIS A 488 30.60 37.81 -23.01
C HIS A 488 31.27 38.70 -24.06
N GLU A 489 30.47 39.27 -24.97
CA GLU A 489 30.94 40.18 -26.01
C GLU A 489 31.61 41.43 -25.45
N PHE A 490 31.26 41.89 -24.24
CA PHE A 490 31.97 42.97 -23.57
C PHE A 490 33.23 42.52 -22.81
N ARG A 491 33.27 41.32 -22.22
CA ARG A 491 34.44 40.86 -21.44
C ARG A 491 35.64 40.51 -22.30
N THR A 492 35.43 39.95 -23.48
CA THR A 492 36.51 39.60 -24.41
C THR A 492 37.35 40.81 -24.84
N PRO A 493 36.77 41.91 -25.38
CA PRO A 493 37.55 43.09 -25.72
C PRO A 493 38.16 43.76 -24.49
N LEU A 494 37.50 43.72 -23.33
CA LEU A 494 38.08 44.23 -22.08
C LEU A 494 39.31 43.41 -21.62
N THR A 495 39.29 42.08 -21.79
CA THR A 495 40.45 41.22 -21.49
C THR A 495 41.63 41.56 -22.39
N LEU A 496 41.36 41.74 -23.68
CA LEU A 496 42.33 42.12 -24.71
C LEU A 496 42.83 43.57 -24.56
N LEU A 497 42.13 44.43 -23.79
CA LEU A 497 42.60 45.77 -23.42
C LEU A 497 43.42 45.74 -22.13
N ILE A 498 42.91 45.10 -21.08
CA ILE A 498 43.51 45.12 -19.73
C ILE A 498 44.87 44.42 -19.71
N GLY A 499 44.98 43.24 -20.31
CA GLY A 499 46.23 42.46 -20.32
C GLY A 499 47.41 43.22 -20.95
N PRO A 500 47.30 43.69 -22.20
CA PRO A 500 48.33 44.50 -22.83
C PRO A 500 48.62 45.82 -22.10
N LEU A 501 47.60 46.52 -21.59
CA LEU A 501 47.80 47.74 -20.78
C LEU A 501 48.66 47.46 -19.53
N GLN A 502 48.42 46.34 -18.86
CA GLN A 502 49.20 45.90 -17.69
C GLN A 502 50.64 45.53 -18.06
N GLN A 503 50.84 44.80 -19.17
CA GLN A 503 52.17 44.46 -19.67
C GLN A 503 52.97 45.71 -20.04
N MET A 504 52.36 46.66 -20.76
CA MET A 504 53.01 47.93 -21.10
C MET A 504 53.34 48.76 -19.86
N ARG A 505 52.43 48.82 -18.88
CA ARG A 505 52.69 49.51 -17.60
C ARG A 505 53.87 48.89 -16.85
N ASN A 506 53.93 47.56 -16.77
CA ASN A 506 54.99 46.84 -16.05
C ASN A 506 56.34 46.89 -16.78
N ALA A 507 56.34 47.01 -18.11
CA ALA A 507 57.55 47.20 -18.91
C ALA A 507 58.09 48.65 -18.84
N LEU A 508 57.27 49.63 -18.44
CA LEU A 508 57.67 51.02 -18.32
C LEU A 508 58.18 51.35 -16.90
N GLY A 509 59.34 52.01 -16.83
CA GLY A 509 59.90 52.51 -15.56
C GLY A 509 59.01 53.56 -14.86
N PRO A 510 59.24 53.84 -13.56
CA PRO A 510 58.40 54.76 -12.76
C PRO A 510 58.29 56.19 -13.31
N GLN A 511 59.27 56.63 -14.10
CA GLN A 511 59.41 57.99 -14.66
C GLN A 511 58.80 58.16 -16.07
N SER A 512 58.14 57.15 -16.62
CA SER A 512 57.59 57.23 -17.98
C SER A 512 56.38 58.18 -18.06
N PRO A 513 56.35 59.14 -19.02
CA PRO A 513 55.20 60.04 -19.21
C PRO A 513 53.91 59.31 -19.61
N TRP A 514 54.05 58.12 -20.22
CA TRP A 514 52.92 57.29 -20.64
C TRP A 514 52.31 56.46 -19.50
N ARG A 515 52.99 56.37 -18.34
CA ARG A 515 52.55 55.56 -17.20
C ARG A 515 51.19 56.02 -16.66
N ASN A 516 51.04 57.34 -16.45
CA ASN A 516 49.79 57.93 -15.96
C ASN A 516 48.62 57.70 -16.92
N GLN A 517 48.88 57.75 -18.24
CA GLN A 517 47.85 57.47 -19.26
C GLN A 517 47.47 56.00 -19.30
N LEU A 518 48.43 55.08 -19.21
CA LEU A 518 48.16 53.64 -19.12
C LEU A 518 47.39 53.28 -17.84
N GLU A 519 47.73 53.89 -16.70
CA GLU A 519 46.98 53.74 -15.45
C GLU A 519 45.55 54.31 -15.56
N MET A 520 45.35 55.40 -16.30
CA MET A 520 44.02 55.92 -16.59
C MET A 520 43.19 54.97 -17.48
N MET A 521 43.79 54.44 -18.56
CA MET A 521 43.14 53.50 -19.46
C MET A 521 42.80 52.17 -18.76
N GLU A 522 43.70 51.66 -17.92
CA GLU A 522 43.47 50.46 -17.12
C GLU A 522 42.34 50.69 -16.11
N ARG A 523 42.36 51.80 -15.34
CA ARG A 523 41.27 52.14 -14.40
C ARG A 523 39.91 52.23 -15.08
N ASN A 524 39.84 52.84 -16.26
CA ASN A 524 38.58 52.92 -17.03
C ASN A 524 38.13 51.55 -17.57
N SER A 525 39.05 50.73 -18.05
CA SER A 525 38.75 49.37 -18.51
C SER A 525 38.24 48.48 -17.36
N MET A 526 38.86 48.57 -16.19
CA MET A 526 38.41 47.90 -14.97
C MET A 526 37.06 48.42 -14.47
N ARG A 527 36.79 49.73 -14.62
CA ARG A 527 35.49 50.32 -14.28
C ARG A 527 34.37 49.81 -15.19
N LEU A 528 34.60 49.71 -16.50
CA LEU A 528 33.65 49.12 -17.46
C LEU A 528 33.38 47.66 -17.14
N LEU A 529 34.43 46.89 -16.82
CA LEU A 529 34.28 45.50 -16.41
C LEU A 529 33.40 45.35 -15.16
N ARG A 530 33.63 46.20 -14.14
CA ARG A 530 32.82 46.22 -12.92
C ARG A 530 31.35 46.51 -13.22
N LEU A 531 31.08 47.44 -14.12
CA LEU A 531 29.73 47.80 -14.57
C LEU A 531 29.01 46.63 -15.26
N VAL A 532 29.68 45.96 -16.19
CA VAL A 532 29.15 44.78 -16.88
C VAL A 532 28.83 43.67 -15.87
N ASN A 533 29.71 43.44 -14.89
CA ASN A 533 29.48 42.45 -13.84
C ASN A 533 28.31 42.81 -12.92
N GLN A 534 28.16 44.09 -12.52
CA GLN A 534 27.04 44.55 -11.69
C GLN A 534 25.69 44.41 -12.40
N LEU A 535 25.62 44.71 -13.70
CA LEU A 535 24.41 44.53 -14.50
C LEU A 535 23.98 43.06 -14.59
N LEU A 536 24.96 42.16 -14.71
CA LEU A 536 24.71 40.72 -14.71
C LEU A 536 24.25 40.18 -13.36
N ASP A 537 24.91 40.56 -12.27
CA ASP A 537 24.51 40.14 -10.92
C ASP A 537 23.07 40.57 -10.64
N PHE A 538 22.70 41.78 -11.10
CA PHE A 538 21.33 42.27 -11.03
C PHE A 538 20.33 41.42 -11.84
N GLN A 539 20.63 41.04 -13.08
CA GLN A 539 19.73 40.17 -13.87
C GLN A 539 19.58 38.76 -13.26
N LYS A 540 20.62 38.23 -12.61
CA LYS A 540 20.53 36.95 -11.89
C LYS A 540 19.59 37.01 -10.68
N ILE A 541 19.54 38.16 -10.01
CA ILE A 541 18.63 38.42 -8.89
C ILE A 541 17.18 38.46 -9.37
N GLU A 542 16.85 39.22 -10.42
CA GLU A 542 15.48 39.29 -10.97
C GLU A 542 14.94 37.94 -11.44
N ALA A 543 15.83 37.09 -11.96
CA ALA A 543 15.47 35.75 -12.42
C ALA A 543 15.36 34.71 -11.29
N GLY A 544 15.61 35.09 -10.03
CA GLY A 544 15.62 34.18 -8.88
C GLY A 544 16.73 33.11 -8.94
N HIS A 545 17.76 33.33 -9.76
CA HIS A 545 18.86 32.39 -9.97
C HIS A 545 20.07 32.68 -9.09
N LEU A 546 20.10 33.80 -8.35
CA LEU A 546 21.13 34.07 -7.36
C LEU A 546 20.80 33.35 -6.04
N ARG A 547 21.67 32.46 -5.60
CA ARG A 547 21.57 31.77 -4.30
C ARG A 547 22.72 32.22 -3.39
N LEU A 548 22.54 32.04 -2.08
CA LEU A 548 23.60 32.24 -1.08
C LEU A 548 24.53 31.04 -1.07
N GLU A 549 25.81 31.33 -1.02
CA GLU A 549 26.92 30.39 -1.03
C GLU A 549 27.62 30.47 0.33
N THR A 550 26.99 29.92 1.36
CA THR A 550 27.47 30.12 2.73
C THR A 550 28.64 29.21 3.07
N ILE A 551 29.70 29.77 3.65
CA ILE A 551 30.78 29.05 4.31
C ILE A 551 30.69 29.26 5.82
N GLN A 552 31.30 28.36 6.59
CA GLN A 552 31.46 28.53 8.04
C GLN A 552 32.84 29.12 8.33
N ASP A 553 32.88 30.39 8.75
CA ASP A 553 34.13 31.09 9.05
C ASP A 553 33.90 32.23 10.06
N ASP A 554 34.97 32.90 10.48
CA ASP A 554 34.91 34.09 11.33
C ASP A 554 34.37 35.30 10.55
N VAL A 555 33.09 35.60 10.74
CA VAL A 555 32.41 36.71 10.06
C VAL A 555 32.95 38.06 10.53
N MET A 556 33.36 38.18 11.80
CA MET A 556 33.86 39.44 12.36
C MET A 556 35.25 39.74 11.82
N GLY A 557 36.13 38.73 11.79
CA GLY A 557 37.44 38.81 11.14
C GLY A 557 37.34 39.16 9.65
N PHE A 558 36.36 38.60 8.94
CA PHE A 558 36.11 38.93 7.54
C PHE A 558 35.70 40.40 7.31
N ILE A 559 34.76 40.91 8.11
CA ILE A 559 34.31 42.32 8.03
C ILE A 559 35.49 43.25 8.31
N ALA A 560 36.26 42.98 9.37
CA ALA A 560 37.43 43.78 9.74
C ALA A 560 38.49 43.79 8.62
N LYS A 561 38.81 42.62 8.03
CA LYS A 561 39.75 42.50 6.91
C LYS A 561 39.27 43.28 5.68
N THR A 562 37.97 43.24 5.40
CA THR A 562 37.38 43.95 4.26
C THR A 562 37.45 45.46 4.47
N ALA A 563 37.15 45.93 5.69
CA ALA A 563 37.23 47.33 6.07
C ALA A 563 38.68 47.85 6.01
N ALA A 564 39.67 47.05 6.44
CA ALA A 564 41.09 47.44 6.43
C ALA A 564 41.60 47.85 5.04
N MET A 565 41.00 47.35 3.95
CA MET A 565 41.34 47.77 2.58
C MET A 565 41.09 49.27 2.31
N PHE A 566 40.27 49.93 3.13
CA PHE A 566 39.98 51.35 3.04
C PHE A 566 40.88 52.22 3.95
N GLU A 567 41.74 51.65 4.78
CA GLU A 567 42.68 52.42 5.61
C GLU A 567 43.65 53.25 4.78
N ASP A 568 44.14 52.71 3.65
CA ASP A 568 45.03 53.46 2.75
C ASP A 568 44.29 54.62 2.06
N VAL A 569 43.01 54.42 1.72
CA VAL A 569 42.14 55.47 1.17
C VAL A 569 41.84 56.54 2.23
N ALA A 570 41.66 56.13 3.48
CA ALA A 570 41.47 57.03 4.62
C ALA A 570 42.72 57.90 4.84
N LYS A 571 43.92 57.31 4.82
CA LYS A 571 45.20 58.03 4.91
C LYS A 571 45.39 59.01 3.74
N GLU A 572 45.14 58.57 2.51
CA GLU A 572 45.25 59.43 1.31
C GLU A 572 44.30 60.63 1.37
N LYS A 573 43.07 60.43 1.86
CA LYS A 573 42.06 61.49 2.00
C LYS A 573 42.10 62.22 3.34
N GLN A 574 43.01 61.87 4.23
CA GLN A 574 43.07 62.39 5.61
C GLN A 574 41.74 62.24 6.37
N ILE A 575 41.01 61.15 6.17
CA ILE A 575 39.77 60.83 6.87
C ILE A 575 40.11 59.96 8.09
N VAL A 576 39.53 60.27 9.25
CA VAL A 576 39.62 59.42 10.44
C VAL A 576 38.67 58.23 10.25
N PHE A 577 39.20 57.02 10.24
CA PHE A 577 38.42 55.80 10.04
C PHE A 577 38.54 54.89 11.25
N HIS A 578 37.43 54.67 11.96
CA HIS A 578 37.38 53.76 13.11
C HIS A 578 36.62 52.48 12.77
N ILE A 579 37.12 51.36 13.30
CA ILE A 579 36.56 50.03 13.10
C ILE A 579 36.33 49.41 14.48
N GLU A 580 35.08 49.16 14.83
CA GLU A 580 34.67 48.52 16.09
C GLU A 580 33.95 47.19 15.83
N MET A 581 34.35 46.12 16.52
CA MET A 581 33.87 44.75 16.30
C MET A 581 33.51 44.10 17.63
N HIS A 582 32.24 43.74 17.80
CA HIS A 582 31.72 43.13 19.02
C HIS A 582 30.82 41.90 18.73
N PRO A 583 31.23 40.67 19.10
CA PRO A 583 32.51 40.27 19.66
C PRO A 583 33.65 40.33 18.61
N LYS A 584 34.91 40.20 19.04
CA LYS A 584 36.07 40.26 18.13
C LYS A 584 36.13 39.11 17.12
N ILE A 585 35.63 37.94 17.49
CA ILE A 585 35.59 36.72 16.66
C ILE A 585 34.20 36.12 16.81
N PHE A 586 33.57 35.74 15.70
CA PHE A 586 32.29 35.03 15.72
C PHE A 586 32.21 34.06 14.54
N MET A 587 32.18 32.76 14.83
CA MET A 587 32.06 31.72 13.80
C MET A 587 30.60 31.58 13.36
N ALA A 588 30.32 31.92 12.10
CA ALA A 588 28.98 31.89 11.55
C ALA A 588 28.96 31.37 10.11
N SER A 589 27.80 30.90 9.68
CA SER A 589 27.53 30.61 8.28
C SER A 589 27.16 31.89 7.53
N PHE A 590 27.98 32.33 6.57
CA PHE A 590 27.70 33.51 5.73
C PHE A 590 28.31 33.38 4.33
N ASP A 591 27.84 34.17 3.36
CA ASP A 591 28.38 34.23 1.99
C ASP A 591 29.41 35.38 1.88
N PRO A 592 30.72 35.09 1.80
CA PRO A 592 31.76 36.12 1.82
C PRO A 592 31.70 37.07 0.62
N ASP A 593 31.41 36.57 -0.60
CA ASP A 593 31.34 37.39 -1.81
C ASP A 593 30.24 38.45 -1.69
N LYS A 594 29.07 38.04 -1.20
CA LYS A 594 27.92 38.95 -1.09
C LYS A 594 28.08 39.92 0.07
N LEU A 595 28.63 39.47 1.20
CA LEU A 595 28.92 40.34 2.34
C LEU A 595 29.99 41.38 1.98
N GLU A 596 31.04 40.98 1.27
CA GLU A 596 32.07 41.90 0.74
C GLU A 596 31.44 42.94 -0.18
N LYS A 597 30.58 42.52 -1.11
CA LYS A 597 29.86 43.44 -2.01
C LYS A 597 28.99 44.43 -1.25
N ILE A 598 28.33 44.00 -0.17
CA ILE A 598 27.54 44.90 0.69
C ILE A 598 28.47 45.95 1.34
N LEU A 599 29.51 45.50 2.03
CA LEU A 599 30.45 46.36 2.75
C LEU A 599 31.17 47.34 1.81
N TYR A 600 31.70 46.84 0.69
CA TYR A 600 32.46 47.65 -0.26
C TYR A 600 31.58 48.74 -0.89
N ASN A 601 30.32 48.45 -1.25
CA ASN A 601 29.43 49.46 -1.81
C ASN A 601 29.06 50.54 -0.79
N LEU A 602 28.84 50.17 0.48
CA LEU A 602 28.52 51.14 1.53
C LEU A 602 29.74 51.98 1.91
N LEU A 603 30.88 51.35 2.22
CA LEU A 603 32.12 52.05 2.57
C LEU A 603 32.62 52.95 1.43
N SER A 604 32.61 52.46 0.18
CA SER A 604 33.04 53.29 -0.95
C SER A 604 32.14 54.50 -1.18
N ASN A 605 30.84 54.42 -0.84
CA ASN A 605 29.95 55.58 -0.86
C ASN A 605 30.31 56.54 0.28
N SER A 606 30.46 56.07 1.52
CA SER A 606 30.86 56.92 2.64
C SER A 606 32.18 57.65 2.36
N PHE A 607 33.24 56.94 1.96
CA PHE A 607 34.53 57.57 1.57
C PHE A 607 34.44 58.51 0.37
N LYS A 608 33.43 58.36 -0.49
CA LYS A 608 33.22 59.23 -1.65
C LYS A 608 32.56 60.55 -1.26
N PHE A 609 31.65 60.53 -0.30
CA PHE A 609 30.80 61.67 0.08
C PHE A 609 31.24 62.37 1.38
N THR A 610 32.23 61.82 2.09
CA THR A 610 32.95 62.50 3.18
C THR A 610 34.10 63.35 2.64
N ALA A 611 34.20 64.58 3.12
CA ALA A 611 35.29 65.51 2.78
C ALA A 611 36.61 65.11 3.47
N PRO A 612 37.78 65.59 2.97
CA PRO A 612 39.05 65.40 3.68
C PRO A 612 38.99 65.95 5.11
N HIS A 613 39.62 65.27 6.08
CA HIS A 613 39.50 65.54 7.53
C HIS A 613 38.15 65.16 8.16
N GLY A 614 37.26 64.50 7.42
CA GLY A 614 36.05 63.91 7.97
C GLY A 614 36.30 62.65 8.79
N MET A 615 35.21 62.05 9.28
CA MET A 615 35.19 60.86 10.11
C MET A 615 34.22 59.83 9.53
N ILE A 616 34.63 58.57 9.55
CA ILE A 616 33.80 57.41 9.21
C ILE A 616 33.98 56.37 10.32
N ASP A 617 32.88 55.90 10.87
CA ASP A 617 32.86 54.85 11.88
C ASP A 617 32.13 53.61 11.33
N LEU A 618 32.82 52.47 11.34
CA LEU A 618 32.23 51.16 11.06
C LEU A 618 32.12 50.39 12.37
N SER A 619 30.90 50.03 12.77
CA SER A 619 30.66 49.12 13.88
C SER A 619 29.93 47.86 13.42
N ALA A 620 30.34 46.70 13.92
CA ALA A 620 29.60 45.45 13.73
C ALA A 620 29.35 44.77 15.07
N THR A 621 28.08 44.45 15.33
CA THR A 621 27.62 43.85 16.59
C THR A 621 26.80 42.59 16.34
N VAL A 622 27.09 41.50 17.07
CA VAL A 622 26.28 40.28 17.04
C VAL A 622 25.36 40.22 18.26
N VAL A 623 24.05 40.14 18.03
CA VAL A 623 23.00 40.12 19.06
C VAL A 623 22.24 38.80 19.00
N SER A 624 21.95 38.19 20.16
CA SER A 624 21.11 37.00 20.24
C SER A 624 19.63 37.38 20.05
N ILE A 625 18.90 36.68 19.18
CA ILE A 625 17.47 36.91 18.98
C ILE A 625 16.71 36.12 20.05
N GLY A 626 16.10 36.82 21.01
CA GLY A 626 15.22 36.21 22.00
C GLY A 626 13.90 35.70 21.39
N PRO A 627 13.16 34.79 22.06
CA PRO A 627 11.86 34.34 21.59
C PRO A 627 10.87 35.51 21.55
N SER A 628 10.38 35.86 20.35
CA SER A 628 9.35 36.89 20.15
C SER A 628 7.98 36.42 20.70
N THR A 629 7.23 37.33 21.33
CA THR A 629 5.91 37.10 21.94
C THR A 629 4.72 37.00 20.96
N GLU A 630 4.95 36.91 19.65
CA GLU A 630 3.88 36.75 18.65
C GLU A 630 3.66 35.29 18.23
N PRO A 631 2.40 34.86 17.99
CA PRO A 631 2.10 33.50 17.57
C PRO A 631 2.57 33.25 16.13
N LEU A 632 3.69 32.54 15.98
CA LEU A 632 4.27 32.16 14.69
C LEU A 632 4.05 30.68 14.38
N SER A 633 3.87 30.37 13.09
CA SER A 633 3.74 29.01 12.55
C SER A 633 4.93 28.11 12.92
N ALA A 634 4.67 26.83 13.18
CA ALA A 634 5.63 25.83 13.68
C ALA A 634 6.95 25.71 12.89
N GLU A 635 6.95 26.06 11.60
CA GLU A 635 8.14 26.03 10.74
C GLU A 635 9.10 27.21 11.01
N LYS A 636 8.57 28.39 11.37
CA LYS A 636 9.37 29.57 11.78
C LYS A 636 9.91 29.44 13.20
N ALA A 637 9.20 28.77 14.09
CA ALA A 637 9.64 28.51 15.46
C ALA A 637 10.88 27.60 15.52
N ARG A 638 11.01 26.63 14.60
CA ARG A 638 12.18 25.74 14.51
C ARG A 638 13.46 26.46 14.06
N LEU A 639 13.34 27.55 13.29
CA LEU A 639 14.48 28.34 12.81
C LEU A 639 15.05 29.31 13.85
N MET A 640 14.29 29.64 14.90
CA MET A 640 14.66 30.68 15.87
C MET A 640 15.24 30.16 17.19
N ASN A 641 15.39 28.84 17.38
CA ASN A 641 16.16 28.32 18.51
C ASN A 641 17.66 28.53 18.24
N GLY A 642 18.24 29.60 18.79
CA GLY A 642 19.67 29.91 18.68
C GLY A 642 20.08 30.79 17.50
N ALA A 643 19.14 31.55 16.91
CA ALA A 643 19.44 32.48 15.83
C ALA A 643 20.12 33.76 16.37
N TYR A 644 21.25 34.14 15.78
CA TYR A 644 21.93 35.41 16.05
C TYR A 644 21.60 36.40 14.94
N ARG A 645 21.74 37.69 15.21
CA ARG A 645 21.63 38.76 14.22
C ARG A 645 22.92 39.56 14.22
N LEU A 646 23.48 39.77 13.04
CA LEU A 646 24.59 40.67 12.79
C LEU A 646 24.04 42.05 12.41
N GLU A 647 24.46 43.06 13.15
CA GLU A 647 24.16 44.46 12.90
C GLU A 647 25.44 45.15 12.45
N ILE A 648 25.45 45.66 11.22
CA ILE A 648 26.56 46.45 10.68
C ILE A 648 26.07 47.88 10.55
N GLN A 649 26.74 48.82 11.20
CA GLN A 649 26.49 50.26 11.06
C GLN A 649 27.70 50.94 10.45
N ILE A 650 27.45 51.77 9.44
CA ILE A 650 28.46 52.63 8.82
C ILE A 650 27.95 54.06 8.95
N HIS A 651 28.61 54.83 9.79
CA HIS A 651 28.31 56.24 10.01
C HIS A 651 29.40 57.11 9.38
N ASP A 652 28.99 58.11 8.59
CA ASP A 652 29.88 59.13 8.05
C ASP A 652 29.36 60.53 8.36
N ASN A 653 30.27 61.48 8.58
CA ASN A 653 29.94 62.90 8.75
C ASN A 653 29.99 63.69 7.43
N GLY A 654 29.62 63.04 6.32
CA GLY A 654 29.63 63.63 4.98
C GLY A 654 28.50 64.64 4.74
N ILE A 655 28.23 64.92 3.46
CA ILE A 655 27.23 65.91 3.03
C ILE A 655 25.78 65.59 3.45
N GLY A 656 25.50 64.35 3.88
CA GLY A 656 24.15 63.88 4.18
C GLY A 656 23.23 63.81 2.96
N ILE A 657 22.02 63.29 3.15
CA ILE A 657 21.02 63.07 2.10
C ILE A 657 19.74 63.80 2.50
N SER A 658 19.11 64.49 1.53
CA SER A 658 17.86 65.21 1.81
C SER A 658 16.69 64.24 2.06
N PRO A 659 15.74 64.56 2.96
CA PRO A 659 14.60 63.67 3.25
C PRO A 659 13.74 63.32 2.02
N LYS A 660 13.73 64.19 0.99
CA LYS A 660 13.01 63.95 -0.27
C LYS A 660 13.66 62.88 -1.14
N GLU A 661 14.95 62.64 -0.97
CA GLU A 661 15.74 61.71 -1.77
C GLU A 661 15.91 60.35 -1.11
N LEU A 662 15.80 60.26 0.22
CA LEU A 662 15.93 59.01 0.99
C LEU A 662 15.11 57.83 0.42
N PRO A 663 13.85 57.99 -0.03
CA PRO A 663 13.11 56.87 -0.61
C PRO A 663 13.65 56.39 -1.96
N LYS A 664 14.37 57.25 -2.69
CA LYS A 664 14.79 57.03 -4.09
C LYS A 664 16.23 56.56 -4.24
N ILE A 665 17.07 56.65 -3.19
CA ILE A 665 18.49 56.27 -3.27
C ILE A 665 18.71 54.77 -3.55
N PHE A 666 17.70 53.94 -3.23
CA PHE A 666 17.69 52.51 -3.55
C PHE A 666 17.08 52.21 -4.92
N ASP A 667 16.58 53.22 -5.64
CA ASP A 667 16.08 53.07 -7.00
C ASP A 667 17.24 52.95 -7.99
N ARG A 668 17.00 52.19 -9.05
CA ARG A 668 18.02 51.87 -10.05
C ARG A 668 18.36 53.11 -10.87
N PHE A 669 19.66 53.32 -11.11
CA PHE A 669 20.20 54.44 -11.88
C PHE A 669 19.93 55.82 -11.27
N TYR A 670 19.40 55.88 -10.04
CA TYR A 670 19.12 57.13 -9.37
C TYR A 670 20.43 57.81 -8.94
N GLN A 671 20.54 59.12 -9.21
CA GLN A 671 21.64 59.99 -8.80
C GLN A 671 21.06 61.36 -8.41
N SER A 672 21.48 61.91 -7.27
CA SER A 672 21.01 63.23 -6.80
C SER A 672 21.48 64.35 -7.73
N GLN A 673 20.58 65.26 -8.09
CA GLN A 673 20.85 66.37 -9.01
C GLN A 673 21.49 67.61 -8.32
N ASP A 674 21.42 67.72 -6.99
CA ASP A 674 21.81 68.92 -6.24
C ASP A 674 23.32 69.02 -5.90
N SER A 675 24.16 68.16 -6.46
CA SER A 675 25.62 68.15 -6.21
C SER A 675 26.40 68.97 -7.26
N SER A 676 26.11 70.25 -7.35
CA SER A 676 26.59 71.19 -8.39
C SER A 676 28.08 71.57 -8.35
N HIS A 677 28.95 70.89 -7.61
CA HIS A 677 30.40 71.16 -7.64
C HIS A 677 31.34 69.94 -7.68
N VAL A 678 30.85 68.70 -7.80
CA VAL A 678 31.74 67.53 -7.93
C VAL A 678 31.19 66.51 -8.92
N HIS A 679 31.61 66.59 -10.19
CA HIS A 679 31.48 65.48 -11.15
C HIS A 679 32.31 64.27 -10.66
N ARG A 680 31.73 63.42 -9.79
CA ARG A 680 32.31 62.11 -9.44
C ARG A 680 31.26 61.01 -9.66
N GLY A 681 31.32 60.40 -10.84
CA GLY A 681 30.36 59.43 -11.36
C GLY A 681 30.22 58.16 -10.51
N GLY A 682 29.05 57.99 -9.92
CA GLY A 682 28.50 56.68 -9.57
C GLY A 682 27.66 56.13 -10.72
N THR A 683 27.21 54.90 -10.62
CA THR A 683 26.40 54.23 -11.66
C THR A 683 24.91 54.19 -11.27
N GLY A 684 24.60 54.52 -10.02
CA GLY A 684 23.25 54.44 -9.45
C GLY A 684 22.75 53.00 -9.24
N ILE A 685 23.62 52.00 -9.34
CA ILE A 685 23.26 50.57 -9.20
C ILE A 685 23.66 50.01 -7.83
N GLY A 686 24.71 50.57 -7.19
CA GLY A 686 25.33 50.01 -5.99
C GLY A 686 24.37 49.83 -4.82
N LEU A 687 23.61 50.85 -4.43
CA LEU A 687 22.67 50.76 -3.30
C LEU A 687 21.46 49.85 -3.60
N ALA A 688 20.95 49.88 -4.84
CA ALA A 688 19.91 48.94 -5.28
C ALA A 688 20.39 47.49 -5.16
N LEU A 689 21.64 47.20 -5.56
CA LEU A 689 22.25 45.89 -5.39
C LEU A 689 22.40 45.51 -3.92
N VAL A 690 22.85 46.44 -3.06
CA VAL A 690 22.94 46.20 -1.60
C VAL A 690 21.58 45.81 -1.02
N LYS A 691 20.50 46.52 -1.37
CA LYS A 691 19.15 46.19 -0.90
C LYS A 691 18.72 44.78 -1.29
N GLU A 692 18.95 44.39 -2.54
CA GLU A 692 18.64 43.04 -3.02
C GLU A 692 19.53 41.96 -2.36
N LEU A 693 20.82 42.23 -2.16
CA LEU A 693 21.73 41.30 -1.50
C LEU A 693 21.39 41.11 -0.02
N VAL A 694 21.00 42.18 0.67
CA VAL A 694 20.54 42.12 2.06
C VAL A 694 19.21 41.36 2.16
N ALA A 695 18.28 41.60 1.23
CA ALA A 695 17.03 40.83 1.14
C ALA A 695 17.28 39.34 0.85
N LEU A 696 18.28 39.02 0.02
CA LEU A 696 18.68 37.63 -0.25
C LEU A 696 19.15 36.91 1.02
N HIS A 697 19.80 37.62 1.94
CA HIS A 697 20.16 37.14 3.28
C HIS A 697 18.99 37.11 4.27
N GLN A 698 17.77 37.41 3.84
CA GLN A 698 16.60 37.61 4.72
C GLN A 698 16.83 38.71 5.76
N GLY A 699 17.69 39.67 5.43
CA GLY A 699 18.02 40.81 6.25
C GLY A 699 17.24 42.07 5.86
N SER A 700 17.53 43.17 6.54
CA SER A 700 16.99 44.49 6.24
C SER A 700 18.07 45.56 6.30
N ILE A 701 17.98 46.56 5.43
CA ILE A 701 18.84 47.75 5.45
C ILE A 701 17.99 48.99 5.73
N THR A 702 18.42 49.80 6.70
CA THR A 702 17.84 51.08 7.07
C THR A 702 18.88 52.18 6.90
N ILE A 703 18.40 53.42 6.77
CA ILE A 703 19.24 54.59 6.60
C ILE A 703 18.69 55.75 7.41
N GLU A 704 19.58 56.45 8.09
CA GLU A 704 19.31 57.70 8.79
C GLU A 704 20.29 58.75 8.28
N SER A 705 19.82 59.91 7.83
CA SER A 705 20.71 60.94 7.29
C SER A 705 20.10 62.31 7.44
N GLU A 706 20.95 63.27 7.80
CA GLU A 706 20.61 64.69 7.88
C GLU A 706 21.58 65.50 7.00
N PRO A 707 21.09 66.44 6.18
CA PRO A 707 21.94 67.27 5.34
C PRO A 707 23.02 68.00 6.15
N ASN A 708 24.27 67.93 5.69
CA ASN A 708 25.49 68.49 6.29
C ASN A 708 25.86 67.96 7.68
N GLN A 709 25.19 66.92 8.18
CA GLN A 709 25.56 66.26 9.44
C GLN A 709 26.11 64.87 9.21
N GLY A 710 25.60 64.14 8.19
CA GLY A 710 26.12 62.83 7.85
C GLY A 710 25.08 61.81 7.41
N THR A 711 25.52 60.57 7.22
CA THR A 711 24.69 59.43 6.85
C THR A 711 25.06 58.22 7.71
N CYS A 712 24.06 57.52 8.22
CA CYS A 712 24.20 56.24 8.90
C CYS A 712 23.46 55.16 8.11
N PHE A 713 24.18 54.17 7.58
CA PHE A 713 23.58 52.96 7.04
C PHE A 713 23.62 51.86 8.09
N GLN A 714 22.48 51.22 8.33
CA GLN A 714 22.37 50.07 9.22
C GLN A 714 21.89 48.84 8.44
N VAL A 715 22.71 47.80 8.44
CA VAL A 715 22.41 46.51 7.79
C VAL A 715 22.22 45.43 8.85
N LEU A 716 21.14 44.69 8.74
CA LEU A 716 20.70 43.70 9.70
C LEU A 716 20.62 42.34 9.00
N LEU A 717 21.47 41.40 9.37
CA LEU A 717 21.55 40.07 8.75
C LEU A 717 21.30 38.97 9.78
N PRO A 718 20.40 38.00 9.54
CA PRO A 718 20.30 36.82 10.37
C PRO A 718 21.55 35.94 10.18
N LEU A 719 22.14 35.48 11.28
CA LEU A 719 23.28 34.57 11.32
C LEU A 719 22.89 33.23 11.95
N GLN A 720 23.38 32.16 11.34
CA GLN A 720 23.36 30.83 11.94
C GLN A 720 24.74 30.53 12.56
N PRO A 721 24.81 30.19 13.86
CA PRO A 721 26.07 29.86 14.49
C PRO A 721 26.63 28.55 13.93
N ALA A 722 27.94 28.51 13.67
CA ALA A 722 28.63 27.30 13.24
C ALA A 722 29.20 26.56 14.46
N ALA A 723 29.14 25.22 14.46
CA ALA A 723 29.85 24.41 15.45
C ALA A 723 31.36 24.47 15.16
N ALA A 724 32.17 24.76 16.18
CA ALA A 724 33.62 24.83 16.04
C ALA A 724 34.19 23.47 15.61
N VAL A 725 34.73 23.41 14.39
CA VAL A 725 35.60 22.31 13.94
C VAL A 725 37.05 22.77 14.15
N PRO A 726 37.98 21.92 14.66
CA PRO A 726 39.36 22.33 14.89
C PRO A 726 40.08 22.65 13.58
N PRO A 727 41.06 23.57 13.58
CA PRO A 727 41.76 23.97 12.37
C PRO A 727 42.70 22.85 11.90
N GLU A 728 42.52 22.37 10.67
CA GLU A 728 43.56 21.60 9.98
C GLU A 728 44.70 22.54 9.58
N VAL A 729 45.89 22.19 10.06
CA VAL A 729 47.15 22.88 9.81
C VAL A 729 47.53 22.71 8.34
N HIS A 730 47.49 23.80 7.57
CA HIS A 730 48.10 23.84 6.25
C HIS A 730 49.62 23.97 6.39
N ASP A 731 50.31 22.85 6.21
CA ASP A 731 51.75 22.76 6.20
C ASP A 731 52.31 23.39 4.90
N SER A 732 52.95 24.54 5.05
CA SER A 732 53.65 25.26 4.01
C SER A 732 55.09 24.76 3.91
N SER A 733 55.39 23.91 2.94
CA SER A 733 56.77 23.74 2.45
C SER A 733 56.79 23.52 0.94
N SER A 734 57.22 24.55 0.22
CA SER A 734 57.64 24.45 -1.18
C SER A 734 59.16 24.29 -1.21
N PRO A 735 59.73 23.26 -1.84
CA PRO A 735 61.16 23.25 -2.18
C PRO A 735 61.38 23.81 -3.59
N GLU A 736 62.36 24.70 -3.72
CA GLU A 736 62.88 25.20 -4.99
C GLU A 736 63.45 24.08 -5.88
N PRO A 737 63.43 24.24 -7.23
CA PRO A 737 63.86 23.19 -8.15
C PRO A 737 65.37 23.24 -8.42
N GLY A 738 66.04 22.12 -8.15
CA GLY A 738 67.32 21.76 -8.74
C GLY A 738 67.20 21.49 -10.24
N LYS A 739 68.17 21.97 -11.01
CA LYS A 739 68.34 21.75 -12.45
C LYS A 739 68.76 20.31 -12.76
N THR A 740 68.06 19.63 -13.67
CA THR A 740 68.72 18.71 -14.62
C THR A 740 67.88 18.40 -15.88
N GLU A 741 68.55 18.60 -17.01
CA GLU A 741 68.51 17.89 -18.31
C GLU A 741 67.30 17.89 -19.25
N ALA A 742 67.65 18.04 -20.53
CA ALA A 742 66.80 18.37 -21.67
C ALA A 742 65.88 17.22 -22.08
N SER A 743 64.60 17.35 -21.72
CA SER A 743 63.49 16.63 -22.33
C SER A 743 62.69 17.59 -23.21
N ALA A 744 62.18 17.10 -24.35
CA ALA A 744 61.46 17.91 -25.33
C ALA A 744 60.31 18.73 -24.70
N LYS A 745 60.15 20.00 -25.10
CA LYS A 745 59.12 20.91 -24.56
C LYS A 745 57.71 20.25 -24.56
N PRO A 746 56.95 20.31 -23.45
CA PRO A 746 55.60 19.74 -23.39
C PRO A 746 54.67 20.34 -24.44
N LEU A 747 53.72 19.54 -24.93
CA LEU A 747 52.76 19.92 -25.95
C LEU A 747 51.44 20.38 -25.31
N ILE A 748 51.01 21.60 -25.62
CA ILE A 748 49.71 22.16 -25.23
C ILE A 748 48.82 22.21 -26.46
N LEU A 749 47.60 21.69 -26.34
CA LEU A 749 46.52 21.94 -27.30
C LEU A 749 45.70 23.12 -26.81
N LEU A 750 45.72 24.23 -27.56
CA LEU A 750 44.93 25.43 -27.30
C LEU A 750 43.69 25.43 -28.18
N ILE A 751 42.51 25.52 -27.57
CA ILE A 751 41.22 25.54 -28.27
C ILE A 751 40.52 26.86 -27.95
N GLU A 752 40.53 27.79 -28.89
CA GLU A 752 39.98 29.14 -28.76
C GLU A 752 39.46 29.59 -30.13
N ASP A 753 38.22 30.06 -30.20
CA ASP A 753 37.57 30.45 -31.45
C ASP A 753 37.89 31.89 -31.86
N ASN A 754 38.19 32.75 -30.89
CA ASN A 754 38.65 34.10 -31.13
C ASN A 754 40.16 34.12 -31.52
N PRO A 755 40.51 34.54 -32.75
CA PRO A 755 41.89 34.49 -33.22
C PRO A 755 42.83 35.39 -32.42
N ASP A 756 42.36 36.56 -31.97
CA ASP A 756 43.17 37.52 -31.20
C ASP A 756 43.44 36.99 -29.79
N MET A 757 42.47 36.33 -29.17
CA MET A 757 42.63 35.67 -27.88
C MET A 757 43.55 34.45 -27.98
N SER A 758 43.40 33.63 -29.04
CA SER A 758 44.30 32.51 -29.31
C SER A 758 45.74 33.00 -29.46
N GLU A 759 45.94 34.05 -30.26
CA GLU A 759 47.25 34.66 -30.47
C GLU A 759 47.82 35.25 -29.18
N TYR A 760 47.02 35.93 -28.36
CA TYR A 760 47.43 36.46 -27.06
C TYR A 760 47.92 35.36 -26.11
N ILE A 761 47.16 34.27 -25.95
CA ILE A 761 47.53 33.14 -25.09
C ILE A 761 48.77 32.42 -25.65
N ARG A 762 48.78 32.19 -26.96
CA ARG A 762 49.88 31.54 -27.67
C ARG A 762 51.19 32.30 -27.51
N ASN A 763 51.20 33.61 -27.71
CA ASN A 763 52.40 34.45 -27.65
C ASN A 763 53.06 34.42 -26.25
N ASP A 764 52.27 34.19 -25.20
CA ASP A 764 52.79 34.00 -23.85
C ASP A 764 53.33 32.58 -23.63
N LEU A 765 52.55 31.55 -23.98
CA LEU A 765 52.87 30.15 -23.69
C LEU A 765 53.91 29.51 -24.62
N ILE A 766 54.06 30.00 -25.86
CA ILE A 766 54.98 29.41 -26.86
C ILE A 766 56.46 29.50 -26.45
N LYS A 767 56.78 30.41 -25.52
CA LYS A 767 58.12 30.55 -24.94
C LYS A 767 58.56 29.25 -24.24
N THR A 768 57.63 28.61 -23.52
CA THR A 768 57.90 27.46 -22.64
C THR A 768 57.37 26.13 -23.23
N TYR A 769 56.33 26.17 -24.06
CA TYR A 769 55.61 24.99 -24.55
C TYR A 769 55.55 24.91 -26.08
N ARG A 770 55.33 23.71 -26.64
CA ARG A 770 54.88 23.54 -28.02
C ARG A 770 53.36 23.71 -28.06
N ILE A 771 52.84 24.46 -29.04
CA ILE A 771 51.40 24.74 -29.12
C ILE A 771 50.83 24.18 -30.42
N VAL A 772 49.73 23.46 -30.31
CA VAL A 772 48.83 23.11 -31.42
C VAL A 772 47.52 23.84 -31.17
N GLU A 773 47.00 24.51 -32.19
CA GLU A 773 45.79 25.33 -32.09
C GLU A 773 44.61 24.62 -32.76
N ALA A 774 43.42 24.83 -32.20
CA ALA A 774 42.15 24.40 -32.75
C ALA A 774 41.10 25.51 -32.57
N ARG A 775 40.18 25.65 -33.50
CA ARG A 775 39.16 26.73 -33.46
C ARG A 775 37.85 26.31 -32.80
N ASN A 776 37.67 25.02 -32.53
CA ASN A 776 36.46 24.48 -31.91
C ASN A 776 36.72 23.12 -31.26
N GLY A 777 35.80 22.65 -30.41
CA GLY A 777 35.96 21.40 -29.68
C GLY A 777 36.01 20.15 -30.56
N ARG A 778 35.40 20.14 -31.75
CA ARG A 778 35.41 18.97 -32.65
C ARG A 778 36.78 18.79 -33.31
N GLU A 779 37.35 19.88 -33.80
CA GLU A 779 38.73 19.93 -34.28
C GLU A 779 39.70 19.60 -33.14
N GLY A 780 39.50 20.21 -31.97
CA GLY A 780 40.27 19.95 -30.76
C GLY A 780 40.24 18.48 -30.35
N LEU A 781 39.09 17.80 -30.40
CA LEU A 781 38.98 16.38 -30.07
C LEU A 781 39.78 15.50 -31.04
N SER A 782 39.71 15.83 -32.33
CA SER A 782 40.46 15.13 -33.38
C SER A 782 41.97 15.31 -33.18
N LEU A 783 42.40 16.54 -32.85
CA LEU A 783 43.80 16.86 -32.56
C LEU A 783 44.30 16.30 -31.24
N ALA A 784 43.44 16.19 -30.21
CA ALA A 784 43.78 15.56 -28.94
C ALA A 784 44.06 14.07 -29.12
N ILE A 785 43.22 13.36 -29.89
CA ILE A 785 43.41 11.95 -30.21
C ILE A 785 44.70 11.75 -31.03
N ARG A 786 44.92 12.59 -32.05
CA ARG A 786 46.06 12.46 -32.98
C ARG A 786 47.41 12.82 -32.36
N ASN A 787 47.47 13.92 -31.59
CA ASN A 787 48.72 14.50 -31.13
C ASN A 787 49.07 14.18 -29.67
N GLN A 788 48.12 13.65 -28.88
CA GLN A 788 48.32 13.27 -27.47
C GLN A 788 49.04 14.37 -26.65
N PRO A 789 48.43 15.58 -26.52
CA PRO A 789 49.04 16.69 -25.81
C PRO A 789 49.23 16.39 -24.31
N ASP A 790 50.21 17.06 -23.70
CA ASP A 790 50.48 16.99 -22.26
C ASP A 790 49.49 17.81 -21.43
N LEU A 791 48.82 18.80 -22.06
CA LEU A 791 47.77 19.64 -21.47
C LEU A 791 46.84 20.16 -22.55
N ILE A 792 45.55 20.29 -22.24
CA ILE A 792 44.59 20.98 -23.10
C ILE A 792 44.08 22.24 -22.38
N ILE A 793 44.08 23.38 -23.09
CA ILE A 793 43.47 24.62 -22.64
C ILE A 793 42.32 24.91 -23.62
N SER A 794 41.09 25.03 -23.12
CA SER A 794 39.92 25.22 -23.97
C SER A 794 39.03 26.34 -23.46
N ASP A 795 38.52 27.19 -24.36
CA ASP A 795 37.38 28.03 -24.03
C ASP A 795 36.13 27.16 -23.81
N VAL A 796 35.24 27.63 -22.93
CA VAL A 796 33.94 27.01 -22.66
C VAL A 796 32.96 27.35 -23.78
N MET A 797 32.92 28.60 -24.26
CA MET A 797 31.96 29.04 -25.27
C MET A 797 32.62 29.14 -26.64
N MET A 798 32.47 28.09 -27.44
CA MET A 798 32.99 28.02 -28.81
C MET A 798 31.99 27.32 -29.74
N PRO A 799 31.98 27.64 -31.05
CA PRO A 799 31.03 27.08 -32.02
C PRO A 799 31.26 25.59 -32.27
N VAL A 800 30.27 24.91 -32.88
CA VAL A 800 30.28 23.48 -33.28
C VAL A 800 30.27 22.49 -32.11
N MET A 801 31.22 22.59 -31.19
CA MET A 801 31.31 21.78 -29.98
C MET A 801 31.91 22.68 -28.89
N ASP A 802 31.13 22.93 -27.84
CA ASP A 802 31.54 23.75 -26.70
C ASP A 802 32.59 23.05 -25.82
N GLY A 803 33.26 23.80 -24.94
CA GLY A 803 34.35 23.30 -24.10
C GLY A 803 33.92 22.26 -23.07
N ILE A 804 32.66 22.30 -22.64
CA ILE A 804 32.09 21.34 -21.70
C ILE A 804 31.85 19.99 -22.38
N ALA A 805 31.20 20.01 -23.54
CA ALA A 805 30.97 18.84 -24.38
C ALA A 805 32.29 18.22 -24.84
N PHE A 806 33.27 19.06 -25.21
CA PHE A 806 34.63 18.64 -25.52
C PHE A 806 35.31 17.96 -24.33
N CYS A 807 35.29 18.57 -23.14
CA CYS A 807 35.89 18.01 -21.93
C CYS A 807 35.29 16.64 -21.60
N ARG A 808 33.96 16.54 -21.62
CA ARG A 808 33.25 15.27 -21.41
C ARG A 808 33.62 14.22 -22.46
N ALA A 809 33.72 14.60 -23.73
CA ALA A 809 34.13 13.69 -24.80
C ALA A 809 35.58 13.19 -24.61
N CYS A 810 36.49 14.05 -24.15
CA CYS A 810 37.87 13.68 -23.83
C CYS A 810 37.95 12.76 -22.62
N LYS A 811 37.21 13.07 -21.54
CA LYS A 811 37.23 12.31 -20.28
C LYS A 811 36.49 10.97 -20.34
N SER A 812 35.54 10.81 -21.25
CA SER A 812 34.83 9.54 -21.48
C SER A 812 35.58 8.55 -22.37
N ARG A 813 36.52 9.02 -23.21
CA ARG A 813 37.33 8.17 -24.09
C ARG A 813 38.58 7.68 -23.39
N THR A 814 38.83 6.37 -23.44
CA THR A 814 39.99 5.77 -22.76
C THR A 814 41.32 6.30 -23.31
N GLU A 815 41.35 6.67 -24.58
CA GLU A 815 42.52 7.18 -25.30
C GLU A 815 42.92 8.60 -24.86
N THR A 816 41.99 9.41 -24.36
CA THR A 816 42.22 10.83 -24.03
C THR A 816 41.92 11.20 -22.58
N SER A 817 41.25 10.31 -21.82
CA SER A 817 40.80 10.59 -20.45
C SER A 817 41.91 10.95 -19.47
N HIS A 818 43.12 10.52 -19.81
CA HIS A 818 44.31 10.67 -19.02
C HIS A 818 45.00 12.04 -19.21
N ILE A 819 44.54 12.86 -20.16
CA ILE A 819 45.12 14.18 -20.47
C ILE A 819 44.48 15.24 -19.54
N PRO A 820 45.27 16.13 -18.92
CA PRO A 820 44.73 17.20 -18.09
C PRO A 820 44.10 18.32 -18.92
N ILE A 821 42.99 18.91 -18.45
CA ILE A 821 42.21 19.94 -19.16
C ILE A 821 41.98 21.16 -18.25
N ILE A 822 42.33 22.35 -18.74
CA ILE A 822 41.98 23.66 -18.16
C ILE A 822 40.87 24.28 -18.99
N LEU A 823 39.76 24.66 -18.36
CA LEU A 823 38.65 25.38 -19.00
C LEU A 823 38.73 26.89 -18.72
N LEU A 824 38.73 27.70 -19.78
CA LEU A 824 38.60 29.15 -19.68
C LEU A 824 37.10 29.52 -19.72
N THR A 825 36.60 30.22 -18.71
CA THR A 825 35.16 30.53 -18.59
C THR A 825 34.90 32.01 -18.34
N ALA A 826 33.86 32.57 -18.95
CA ALA A 826 33.40 33.91 -18.61
C ALA A 826 32.43 33.95 -17.42
N ARG A 827 31.96 32.81 -16.90
CA ARG A 827 30.90 32.77 -15.86
C ARG A 827 31.49 32.57 -14.47
N SER A 828 31.28 33.54 -13.58
CA SER A 828 31.58 33.46 -12.12
C SER A 828 30.57 32.61 -11.32
N SER A 829 29.58 32.03 -12.00
CA SER A 829 28.57 31.07 -11.51
C SER A 829 29.08 29.82 -10.79
N THR A 830 28.94 29.69 -9.48
CA THR A 830 29.06 28.43 -8.72
C THR A 830 28.12 27.30 -9.17
N VAL A 831 26.95 27.62 -9.74
CA VAL A 831 26.09 26.63 -10.43
C VAL A 831 26.83 25.93 -11.60
N HIS A 832 27.81 26.58 -12.22
CA HIS A 832 28.65 25.98 -13.28
C HIS A 832 29.98 25.42 -12.76
N LYS A 833 30.39 25.69 -11.50
CA LYS A 833 31.44 24.89 -10.85
C LYS A 833 30.95 23.46 -10.67
N ILE A 834 29.67 23.25 -10.35
CA ILE A 834 29.08 21.90 -10.25
C ILE A 834 29.11 21.18 -11.61
N GLU A 835 28.69 21.87 -12.69
CA GLU A 835 28.76 21.32 -14.05
C GLU A 835 30.22 21.08 -14.52
N GLY A 836 31.17 21.92 -14.10
CA GLY A 836 32.61 21.74 -14.29
C GLY A 836 33.20 20.57 -13.51
N LEU A 837 32.75 20.35 -12.27
CA LEU A 837 33.14 19.22 -11.42
C LEU A 837 32.56 17.90 -11.92
N GLU A 838 31.34 17.92 -12.48
CA GLU A 838 30.71 16.75 -13.11
C GLU A 838 31.32 16.38 -14.48
N THR A 839 32.04 17.31 -15.13
CA THR A 839 32.60 17.10 -16.49
C THR A 839 34.03 16.57 -16.50
N GLY A 840 34.68 16.50 -15.33
CA GLY A 840 35.99 15.88 -15.14
C GLY A 840 37.19 16.74 -15.57
N ALA A 841 37.00 18.06 -15.75
CA ALA A 841 38.10 19.00 -15.98
C ALA A 841 39.03 19.08 -14.76
N ASP A 842 40.33 19.29 -15.00
CA ASP A 842 41.34 19.30 -13.93
C ASP A 842 41.49 20.70 -13.32
N ASP A 843 41.17 21.76 -14.07
CA ASP A 843 41.12 23.13 -13.54
C ASP A 843 40.23 24.08 -14.38
N TYR A 844 39.89 25.24 -13.81
CA TYR A 844 39.11 26.30 -14.46
C TYR A 844 39.67 27.70 -14.15
N ILE A 845 39.62 28.61 -15.13
CA ILE A 845 40.11 29.99 -15.02
C ILE A 845 39.07 30.96 -15.59
N THR A 846 38.76 32.02 -14.84
CA THR A 846 37.75 33.01 -15.24
C THR A 846 38.33 34.12 -16.12
N LYS A 847 37.69 34.44 -17.25
CA LYS A 847 37.98 35.61 -18.11
C LYS A 847 37.36 36.90 -17.49
N PRO A 848 38.09 38.03 -17.38
CA PRO A 848 39.49 38.24 -17.73
C PRO A 848 40.46 37.58 -16.75
N PHE A 849 41.52 36.98 -17.26
CA PHE A 849 42.58 36.33 -16.48
C PHE A 849 43.95 36.97 -16.72
N HIS A 850 44.84 36.83 -15.75
CA HIS A 850 46.26 37.18 -15.93
C HIS A 850 47.00 36.01 -16.59
N THR A 851 47.84 36.29 -17.58
CA THR A 851 48.62 35.24 -18.28
C THR A 851 49.55 34.48 -17.34
N LYS A 852 50.12 35.17 -16.34
CA LYS A 852 50.94 34.56 -15.29
C LYS A 852 50.18 33.53 -14.45
N GLU A 853 48.88 33.74 -14.23
CA GLU A 853 48.04 32.77 -13.52
C GLU A 853 47.88 31.49 -14.37
N LEU A 854 47.53 31.65 -15.65
CA LEU A 854 47.38 30.55 -16.60
C LEU A 854 48.68 29.72 -16.71
N GLU A 855 49.84 30.37 -16.78
CA GLU A 855 51.14 29.71 -16.87
C GLU A 855 51.45 28.85 -15.63
N ILE A 856 51.20 29.38 -14.42
CA ILE A 856 51.44 28.65 -13.16
C ILE A 856 50.55 27.41 -13.09
N ARG A 857 49.26 27.55 -13.44
CA ARG A 857 48.30 26.45 -13.45
C ARG A 857 48.71 25.34 -14.43
N ALA A 858 49.06 25.72 -15.65
CA ALA A 858 49.55 24.80 -16.67
C ALA A 858 50.80 24.03 -16.20
N ARG A 859 51.76 24.73 -15.61
CA ARG A 859 53.00 24.13 -15.08
C ARG A 859 52.71 23.12 -13.97
N ASN A 860 51.82 23.44 -13.04
CA ASN A 860 51.48 22.58 -11.91
C ASN A 860 50.80 21.28 -12.36
N LEU A 861 49.86 21.36 -13.31
CA LEU A 861 49.17 20.17 -13.83
C LEU A 861 50.11 19.23 -14.58
N ILE A 862 50.97 19.78 -15.44
CA ILE A 862 51.96 18.97 -16.18
C ILE A 862 52.93 18.29 -15.21
N ARG A 863 53.44 19.03 -14.20
CA ARG A 863 54.36 18.48 -13.18
C ARG A 863 53.69 17.40 -12.33
N SER A 864 52.44 17.62 -11.91
CA SER A 864 51.65 16.64 -11.15
C SER A 864 51.51 15.32 -11.94
N ARG A 865 51.25 15.41 -13.26
CA ARG A 865 51.14 14.24 -14.13
C ARG A 865 52.47 13.49 -14.28
N GLN A 866 53.59 14.20 -14.41
CA GLN A 866 54.93 13.59 -14.47
C GLN A 866 55.27 12.84 -13.17
N LEU A 867 55.04 13.44 -12.01
CA LEU A 867 55.27 12.81 -10.71
C LEU A 867 54.41 11.55 -10.50
N LEU A 868 53.16 11.58 -10.98
CA LEU A 868 52.26 10.42 -10.92
C LEU A 868 52.81 9.25 -11.76
N ARG A 869 53.33 9.52 -12.96
CA ARG A 869 53.97 8.51 -13.82
C ARG A 869 55.19 7.88 -13.14
N GLU A 870 56.03 8.70 -12.52
CA GLU A 870 57.23 8.23 -11.81
C GLU A 870 56.90 7.34 -10.60
N ARG A 871 55.83 7.66 -9.86
CA ARG A 871 55.35 6.82 -8.74
C ARG A 871 54.89 5.44 -9.23
N PHE A 872 54.05 5.39 -10.27
CA PHE A 872 53.52 4.13 -10.78
C PHE A 872 54.59 3.24 -11.43
N ALA A 873 55.59 3.83 -12.10
CA ALA A 873 56.72 3.08 -12.65
C ALA A 873 57.57 2.41 -11.56
N LYS A 874 57.70 3.04 -10.38
CA LYS A 874 58.52 2.52 -9.25
C LYS A 874 57.78 1.52 -8.35
N GLN A 875 56.45 1.57 -8.26
CA GLN A 875 55.65 0.82 -7.27
C GLN A 875 55.02 -0.50 -7.76
N ILE A 876 55.49 -1.13 -8.85
CA ILE A 876 54.96 -2.45 -9.27
C ILE A 876 55.49 -3.60 -8.38
N VAL A 877 55.29 -3.49 -7.06
CA VAL A 877 55.32 -4.55 -6.04
C VAL A 877 53.95 -4.49 -5.38
N ILE A 878 53.09 -5.46 -5.69
CA ILE A 878 51.69 -5.48 -5.26
C ILE A 878 51.60 -6.21 -3.90
N GLU A 879 51.38 -5.47 -2.83
CA GLU A 879 50.61 -5.94 -1.68
C GLU A 879 49.35 -5.09 -1.56
N PRO A 880 48.17 -5.66 -1.30
CA PRO A 880 46.95 -4.89 -1.18
C PRO A 880 46.79 -4.37 0.25
N LYS A 881 46.77 -3.04 0.45
CA LYS A 881 46.09 -2.43 1.60
C LYS A 881 45.36 -1.14 1.27
N GLU A 882 44.14 -1.13 1.78
CA GLU A 882 43.16 -0.10 2.12
C GLU A 882 42.70 1.02 1.17
N ILE A 883 41.38 1.20 1.24
CA ILE A 883 40.45 1.91 0.39
C ILE A 883 40.68 3.43 0.44
N THR A 884 41.07 4.02 -0.68
CA THR A 884 40.81 5.42 -1.04
C THR A 884 40.45 5.47 -2.53
N ILE A 885 39.66 6.47 -2.91
CA ILE A 885 38.96 6.60 -4.21
C ILE A 885 39.84 6.12 -5.38
N THR A 886 39.53 4.94 -5.92
CA THR A 886 40.34 4.29 -6.95
C THR A 886 40.20 5.05 -8.25
N SER A 887 41.27 5.70 -8.71
CA SER A 887 41.29 6.35 -10.02
C SER A 887 40.86 5.36 -11.12
N THR A 888 40.19 5.84 -12.17
CA THR A 888 39.82 5.02 -13.34
C THR A 888 41.03 4.30 -13.95
N ASP A 889 42.19 4.95 -13.89
CA ASP A 889 43.49 4.42 -14.33
C ASP A 889 43.97 3.23 -13.46
N GLU A 890 43.76 3.27 -12.15
CA GLU A 890 44.07 2.15 -11.25
C GLU A 890 43.14 0.96 -11.48
N LYS A 891 41.83 1.20 -11.67
CA LYS A 891 40.88 0.13 -12.04
C LYS A 891 41.26 -0.53 -13.36
N PHE A 892 41.70 0.27 -14.34
CA PHE A 892 42.22 -0.23 -15.61
C PHE A 892 43.46 -1.11 -15.41
N LEU A 893 44.45 -0.65 -14.64
CA LEU A 893 45.66 -1.44 -14.37
C LEU A 893 45.37 -2.74 -13.63
N ARG A 894 44.52 -2.72 -12.58
CA ARG A 894 44.10 -3.94 -11.88
C ARG A 894 43.42 -4.93 -12.81
N ARG A 895 42.51 -4.44 -13.67
CA ARG A 895 41.85 -5.28 -14.68
C ARG A 895 42.86 -5.85 -15.67
N ALA A 896 43.78 -5.04 -16.17
CA ALA A 896 44.85 -5.47 -17.08
C ALA A 896 45.72 -6.58 -16.47
N ILE A 897 46.13 -6.41 -15.21
CA ILE A 897 46.93 -7.40 -14.46
C ILE A 897 46.15 -8.70 -14.28
N ASN A 898 44.91 -8.63 -13.78
CA ASN A 898 44.08 -9.82 -13.54
C ASN A 898 43.80 -10.62 -14.82
N LEU A 899 43.61 -9.92 -15.95
CA LEU A 899 43.37 -10.55 -17.24
C LEU A 899 44.59 -11.36 -17.69
N ILE A 900 45.79 -10.77 -17.59
CA ILE A 900 47.06 -11.45 -17.89
C ILE A 900 47.28 -12.62 -16.92
N GLU A 901 46.99 -12.46 -15.63
CA GLU A 901 47.11 -13.54 -14.64
C GLU A 901 46.16 -14.71 -14.93
N SER A 902 44.93 -14.44 -15.37
CA SER A 902 43.95 -15.48 -15.69
C SER A 902 44.31 -16.31 -16.93
N LYS A 903 45.23 -15.80 -17.77
CA LYS A 903 45.70 -16.41 -19.03
C LYS A 903 47.21 -16.66 -19.03
N LEU A 904 47.79 -16.76 -17.83
CA LEU A 904 49.24 -16.79 -17.63
C LEU A 904 49.90 -18.07 -18.15
N GLU A 905 49.17 -19.20 -18.09
CA GLU A 905 49.61 -20.51 -18.58
C GLU A 905 49.53 -20.64 -20.12
N ASP A 906 48.78 -19.76 -20.80
CA ASP A 906 48.53 -19.85 -22.24
C ASP A 906 49.72 -19.25 -23.04
N PRO A 907 50.49 -20.07 -23.77
CA PRO A 907 51.65 -19.58 -24.52
C PRO A 907 51.27 -18.81 -25.80
N GLU A 908 50.02 -18.86 -26.27
CA GLU A 908 49.54 -18.10 -27.43
C GLU A 908 48.92 -16.74 -27.04
N TYR A 909 48.85 -16.42 -25.74
CA TYR A 909 48.31 -15.14 -25.28
C TYR A 909 49.23 -13.95 -25.60
N ASP A 910 48.95 -13.29 -26.71
CA ASP A 910 49.76 -12.22 -27.31
C ASP A 910 49.10 -10.83 -27.20
N VAL A 911 49.72 -9.81 -27.82
CA VAL A 911 49.21 -8.44 -27.82
C VAL A 911 47.82 -8.35 -28.48
N GLU A 912 47.54 -9.18 -29.49
CA GLU A 912 46.25 -9.20 -30.17
C GLU A 912 45.14 -9.73 -29.27
N SER A 913 45.40 -10.86 -28.62
CA SER A 913 44.49 -11.50 -27.67
C SER A 913 44.24 -10.59 -26.47
N PHE A 914 45.29 -9.96 -25.94
CA PHE A 914 45.18 -9.03 -24.82
C PHE A 914 44.41 -7.75 -25.17
N SER A 915 44.62 -7.20 -26.37
CA SER A 915 43.87 -6.04 -26.89
C SER A 915 42.38 -6.35 -27.02
N ARG A 916 42.05 -7.55 -27.51
CA ARG A 916 40.66 -8.02 -27.65
C ARG A 916 39.98 -8.18 -26.30
N ASP A 917 40.64 -8.84 -25.35
CA ASP A 917 40.05 -9.16 -24.06
C ASP A 917 39.89 -7.94 -23.15
N ILE A 918 40.81 -6.97 -23.22
CA ILE A 918 40.70 -5.72 -22.47
C ILE A 918 39.69 -4.76 -23.11
N GLY A 919 39.30 -5.01 -24.36
CA GLY A 919 38.31 -4.23 -25.11
C GLY A 919 38.85 -2.92 -25.68
N MET A 920 40.13 -2.88 -26.07
CA MET A 920 40.78 -1.68 -26.62
C MET A 920 41.42 -1.94 -27.98
N SER A 921 41.61 -0.91 -28.79
CA SER A 921 42.45 -1.00 -29.99
C SER A 921 43.93 -1.17 -29.59
N ARG A 922 44.73 -1.84 -30.42
CA ARG A 922 46.18 -2.05 -30.14
C ARG A 922 46.90 -0.73 -29.86
N VAL A 923 46.56 0.30 -30.62
CA VAL A 923 47.14 1.65 -30.51
C VAL A 923 46.68 2.32 -29.22
N GLY A 924 45.38 2.26 -28.89
CA GLY A 924 44.86 2.83 -27.65
C GLY A 924 45.43 2.14 -26.40
N LEU A 925 45.56 0.80 -26.44
CA LEU A 925 46.15 0.02 -25.36
C LEU A 925 47.64 0.35 -25.17
N TYR A 926 48.38 0.47 -26.26
CA TYR A 926 49.78 0.89 -26.25
C TYR A 926 49.94 2.25 -25.57
N TYR A 927 49.21 3.28 -26.01
CA TYR A 927 49.34 4.61 -25.42
C TYR A 927 48.88 4.64 -23.96
N LYS A 928 47.81 3.92 -23.60
CA LYS A 928 47.31 3.87 -22.22
C LYS A 928 48.31 3.19 -21.29
N LEU A 929 48.87 2.04 -21.65
CA LEU A 929 49.88 1.36 -20.84
C LEU A 929 51.20 2.12 -20.81
N LYS A 930 51.62 2.71 -21.93
CA LYS A 930 52.83 3.54 -22.00
C LYS A 930 52.67 4.79 -21.12
N ALA A 931 51.52 5.45 -21.15
CA ALA A 931 51.23 6.63 -20.32
C ALA A 931 51.18 6.33 -18.82
N LEU A 932 50.83 5.10 -18.43
CA LEU A 932 50.66 4.69 -17.03
C LEU A 932 51.88 3.96 -16.43
N THR A 933 52.61 3.19 -17.26
CA THR A 933 53.65 2.26 -16.79
C THR A 933 55.00 2.43 -17.49
N ASP A 934 55.05 3.26 -18.54
CA ASP A 934 56.19 3.41 -19.44
C ASP A 934 56.65 2.14 -20.19
N LEU A 935 55.84 1.06 -20.15
CA LEU A 935 56.11 -0.17 -20.89
C LEU A 935 55.26 -0.25 -22.16
N SER A 936 55.79 -0.89 -23.21
CA SER A 936 54.95 -1.34 -24.32
C SER A 936 54.03 -2.48 -23.87
N VAL A 937 52.97 -2.75 -24.65
CA VAL A 937 52.00 -3.81 -24.33
C VAL A 937 52.67 -5.17 -24.17
N GLN A 938 53.63 -5.48 -25.06
CA GLN A 938 54.35 -6.75 -25.03
C GLN A 938 55.30 -6.85 -23.83
N GLU A 939 56.01 -5.77 -23.50
CA GLU A 939 56.87 -5.73 -22.31
C GLU A 939 56.08 -5.85 -21.03
N PHE A 940 54.86 -5.27 -20.99
CA PHE A 940 53.95 -5.39 -19.86
C PHE A 940 53.52 -6.84 -19.61
N ILE A 941 53.10 -7.57 -20.65
CA ILE A 941 52.74 -9.00 -20.55
C ILE A 941 53.93 -9.83 -20.04
N PHE A 942 55.12 -9.64 -20.62
CA PHE A 942 56.32 -10.36 -20.17
C PHE A 942 56.71 -10.00 -18.73
N SER A 943 56.62 -8.73 -18.34
CA SER A 943 56.91 -8.29 -16.96
C SER A 943 56.01 -9.02 -15.95
N MET A 944 54.71 -9.17 -16.25
CA MET A 944 53.78 -9.89 -15.38
C MET A 944 54.10 -11.40 -15.29
N ARG A 945 54.33 -12.07 -16.43
CA ARG A 945 54.70 -13.49 -16.46
C ARG A 945 55.98 -13.77 -15.67
N LEU A 946 57.01 -12.93 -15.83
CA LEU A 946 58.29 -13.06 -15.14
C LEU A 946 58.16 -12.82 -13.63
N LYS A 947 57.31 -11.86 -13.20
CA LYS A 947 57.02 -11.64 -11.77
C LYS A 947 56.32 -12.83 -11.13
N ARG A 948 55.34 -13.43 -11.82
CA ARG A 948 54.68 -14.64 -11.35
C ARG A 948 55.64 -15.83 -11.30
N ALA A 949 56.52 -15.95 -12.30
CA ALA A 949 57.58 -16.96 -12.31
C ALA A 949 58.51 -16.83 -11.10
N ALA A 950 58.91 -15.59 -10.75
CA ALA A 950 59.72 -15.32 -9.57
C ALA A 950 59.01 -15.74 -8.27
N GLN A 951 57.69 -15.58 -8.17
CA GLN A 951 56.92 -16.06 -7.01
C GLN A 951 56.88 -17.59 -6.95
N LEU A 952 56.64 -18.26 -8.07
CA LEU A 952 56.60 -19.73 -8.15
C LEU A 952 57.96 -20.34 -7.82
N LEU A 953 59.06 -19.76 -8.31
CA LEU A 953 60.43 -20.20 -7.97
C LEU A 953 60.74 -20.09 -6.47
N LYS A 954 60.08 -19.19 -5.73
CA LYS A 954 60.22 -19.05 -4.27
C LYS A 954 59.39 -20.07 -3.49
N LYS A 955 58.18 -20.38 -3.96
CA LYS A 955 57.16 -21.10 -3.16
C LYS A 955 56.94 -22.56 -3.56
N SER A 956 57.20 -22.91 -4.81
CA SER A 956 56.91 -24.23 -5.36
C SER A 956 58.21 -24.99 -5.60
N GLY A 957 58.31 -26.24 -5.16
CA GLY A 957 59.50 -27.09 -5.37
C GLY A 957 59.77 -27.46 -6.83
N LEU A 958 59.17 -26.75 -7.79
CA LEU A 958 59.22 -26.99 -9.22
C LEU A 958 60.57 -26.61 -9.81
N THR A 959 60.93 -27.27 -10.91
CA THR A 959 62.12 -26.96 -11.69
C THR A 959 61.94 -25.66 -12.49
N VAL A 960 63.05 -25.02 -12.86
CA VAL A 960 63.03 -23.78 -13.68
C VAL A 960 62.25 -23.98 -14.99
N THR A 961 62.36 -25.16 -15.60
CA THR A 961 61.66 -25.51 -16.83
C THR A 961 60.15 -25.65 -16.62
N GLU A 962 59.71 -26.28 -15.53
CA GLU A 962 58.28 -26.38 -15.19
C GLU A 962 57.67 -25.01 -14.89
N VAL A 963 58.39 -24.13 -14.18
CA VAL A 963 57.92 -22.76 -13.92
C VAL A 963 57.83 -21.95 -15.22
N ALA A 964 58.78 -22.11 -16.14
CA ALA A 964 58.74 -21.43 -17.44
C ALA A 964 57.48 -21.81 -18.24
N TYR A 965 57.10 -23.09 -18.24
CA TYR A 965 55.89 -23.56 -18.91
C TYR A 965 54.62 -23.10 -18.18
N GLN A 966 54.58 -23.14 -16.85
CA GLN A 966 53.44 -22.65 -16.05
C GLN A 966 53.19 -21.16 -16.19
N VAL A 967 54.18 -20.38 -16.61
CA VAL A 967 54.03 -18.95 -16.88
C VAL A 967 53.95 -18.63 -18.38
N GLY A 968 53.64 -19.63 -19.20
CA GLY A 968 53.26 -19.47 -20.60
C GLY A 968 54.44 -19.25 -21.56
N PHE A 969 55.67 -19.62 -21.20
CA PHE A 969 56.80 -19.58 -22.13
C PHE A 969 56.96 -20.91 -22.85
N LYS A 970 57.01 -20.88 -24.19
CA LYS A 970 57.25 -22.08 -25.04
C LYS A 970 58.68 -22.61 -24.97
N ASP A 971 59.65 -21.76 -24.63
CA ASP A 971 61.07 -22.10 -24.56
C ASP A 971 61.71 -21.58 -23.27
N SER A 972 62.32 -22.51 -22.52
CA SER A 972 63.03 -22.25 -21.26
C SER A 972 64.29 -21.38 -21.46
N SER A 973 64.94 -21.46 -22.62
CA SER A 973 66.07 -20.60 -22.97
C SER A 973 65.64 -19.14 -23.13
N HIS A 974 64.55 -18.89 -23.85
CA HIS A 974 63.98 -17.54 -23.99
C HIS A 974 63.50 -16.96 -22.65
N PHE A 975 62.83 -17.77 -21.82
CA PHE A 975 62.43 -17.40 -20.46
C PHE A 975 63.63 -16.97 -19.61
N THR A 976 64.72 -17.77 -19.61
CA THR A 976 65.92 -17.49 -18.83
C THR A 976 66.60 -16.17 -19.21
N LYS A 977 66.65 -15.84 -20.51
CA LYS A 977 67.21 -14.58 -21.01
C LYS A 977 66.39 -13.37 -20.55
N LEU A 978 65.07 -13.46 -20.65
CA LEU A 978 64.16 -12.38 -20.24
C LEU A 978 64.11 -12.22 -18.71
N PHE A 979 64.13 -13.32 -17.96
CA PHE A 979 64.20 -13.30 -16.50
C PHE A 979 65.51 -12.64 -16.01
N LYS A 980 66.64 -12.99 -16.63
CA LYS A 980 67.93 -12.34 -16.31
C LYS A 980 67.93 -10.84 -16.65
N LYS A 981 67.28 -10.43 -17.74
CA LYS A 981 67.13 -9.01 -18.10
C LYS A 981 66.30 -8.25 -17.06
N GLN A 982 65.25 -8.87 -16.52
CA GLN A 982 64.33 -8.23 -15.58
C GLN A 982 64.84 -8.21 -14.14
N PHE A 983 65.48 -9.29 -13.67
CA PHE A 983 65.90 -9.46 -12.27
C PHE A 983 67.43 -9.41 -12.07
N GLY A 984 68.20 -9.15 -13.13
CA GLY A 984 69.67 -9.07 -13.10
C GLY A 984 70.39 -10.42 -12.99
N MET A 985 69.68 -11.51 -12.71
CA MET A 985 70.26 -12.84 -12.47
C MET A 985 69.44 -13.97 -13.13
N PRO A 986 70.05 -15.13 -13.48
CA PRO A 986 69.32 -16.27 -14.03
C PRO A 986 68.31 -16.88 -13.03
N PRO A 987 67.20 -17.48 -13.49
CA PRO A 987 66.18 -18.07 -12.63
C PRO A 987 66.71 -19.16 -11.68
N SER A 988 67.70 -19.95 -12.12
CA SER A 988 68.32 -21.01 -11.31
C SER A 988 69.11 -20.46 -10.12
N VAL A 989 69.73 -19.29 -10.29
CA VAL A 989 70.42 -18.57 -9.20
C VAL A 989 69.40 -17.92 -8.27
N PHE A 990 68.37 -17.29 -8.84
CA PHE A 990 67.28 -16.69 -8.09
C PHE A 990 66.56 -17.71 -7.18
N MET A 991 66.31 -18.92 -7.69
CA MET A 991 65.71 -20.02 -6.92
C MET A 991 66.62 -20.49 -5.78
N LYS A 992 67.95 -20.55 -5.97
CA LYS A 992 68.90 -20.93 -4.93
C LYS A 992 69.09 -19.88 -3.84
N GLN A 993 68.93 -18.59 -4.17
CA GLN A 993 69.05 -17.51 -3.19
C GLN A 993 67.80 -17.33 -2.31
N HIS A 994 66.69 -17.96 -2.69
CA HIS A 994 65.39 -17.78 -2.04
C HIS A 994 64.70 -19.10 -1.64
N LYS A 995 65.41 -20.22 -1.77
CA LYS A 995 65.20 -21.42 -0.95
C LYS A 995 66.08 -21.29 0.28
#